data_AF-A0A814B6H6-F1
#
_entry.id   AF-A0A814B6H6-F1
#
_cell.length_a   1.000
_cell.length_b   1.000
_cell.length_c   1.000
_cell.angle_alpha   90.00
_cell.angle_beta   90.00
_cell.angle_gamma   90.00
#
_symmetry.space_group_name_H-M   'P 1'
#
loop_
_entity.id
_entity.type
_entity.pdbx_description
1 polymer ?
#
loop_
_entity_poly.entity_id
_entity_poly.type
_entity_poly.pdbx_seq_one_letter_code
_entity_poly.pdbx_strand_id
1 'polypeptide(L)'
;MQSSVIKTDHFLFYNIYKLEHFTEEQIQEFRQAFLLYDKDSDGAISPKVLGSVMRTLGQNPTEDELKGLINEFDCEGKGLIDFNEFLQMMAKRAHEHNEEDELREAFRVFDKNGNGFIKVAELRHVMINLGEQFSDHEVDEMLQEIDIAGNGIIRYEGKPWLELQFRTENTVTRIHELDNQLTYPPAGKVQKDILNRVLGSLQGLAMGDALGAHVEFRPYHFLEKNPVEDLHSGGTWGLNKGEFTDDTSMALCLANSLVARKDFIPYDQLVRYKWWFRHGYMSSTGTCFDIGAATKRSLIEFEHRQQAFMKKSKFPKDKIDFVLSPDLLKKFNVDCSESDAAGNGALMRLAPVPLFFYRYPEYAVEFSGVSGRTTHGDQIAYDACRYYGALIVAALQGSSFEDLLDKNFYENHLPWFNNKPLHKEIIKVARGSYKKYGGHKDGIRGKGYIVQSLEAALWAFWANKDSFGKGALDAVNLGDDTDTTAAIYGQLAGAYHGFRNLPDKWMQHMYGKEFIHCLSQWIVYEGQNWSPDKSQTLIINLPSTQSQSNPIPTSSSTNKQNYPEHASASSSQVRPKSGASYANIGSTASSKDIQRQMSTPSGSTQLDNASSSFNTQQTQNRNTSQHSTTSPKDYNTAERKGSTFV
;
A
#
# COMPACT_ATOMS: atom_id res chain seq x y z
N MET A 1 12.11 -32.14 -21.23
CA MET A 1 12.91 -32.39 -20.01
C MET A 1 13.75 -31.13 -19.81
N GLN A 2 13.69 -30.34 -18.74
CA GLN A 2 13.13 -30.49 -17.40
C GLN A 2 12.00 -29.47 -17.18
N SER A 3 10.94 -29.86 -16.49
CA SER A 3 10.04 -28.93 -15.83
C SER A 3 10.84 -28.22 -14.73
N SER A 4 11.13 -26.95 -14.93
CA SER A 4 11.48 -26.05 -13.84
C SER A 4 10.19 -25.77 -13.05
N VAL A 5 9.73 -26.79 -12.32
CA VAL A 5 8.94 -26.56 -11.11
C VAL A 5 9.79 -25.62 -10.28
N ILE A 6 9.21 -24.48 -9.97
CA ILE A 6 9.69 -23.53 -8.99
C ILE A 6 10.13 -24.33 -7.74
N LYS A 7 11.44 -24.55 -7.61
CA LYS A 7 12.02 -25.20 -6.43
C LYS A 7 12.45 -24.18 -5.38
N THR A 8 12.24 -22.89 -5.64
CA THR A 8 12.58 -21.78 -4.73
C THR A 8 11.37 -20.96 -4.26
N ASP A 9 10.25 -20.89 -4.99
CA ASP A 9 9.05 -20.15 -4.52
C ASP A 9 8.02 -21.01 -3.77
N HIS A 10 8.35 -22.25 -3.43
CA HIS A 10 7.65 -22.87 -2.30
C HIS A 10 7.88 -22.04 -1.03
N PHE A 11 8.96 -21.27 -0.90
CA PHE A 11 9.30 -20.53 0.31
C PHE A 11 8.38 -19.32 0.61
N LEU A 12 8.03 -18.50 -0.39
CA LEU A 12 7.16 -17.33 -0.17
C LEU A 12 5.67 -17.70 0.04
N PHE A 13 5.19 -18.74 -0.64
CA PHE A 13 3.81 -19.22 -0.50
C PHE A 13 3.59 -20.15 0.70
N TYR A 14 4.64 -20.85 1.17
CA TYR A 14 4.59 -21.76 2.32
C TYR A 14 4.84 -21.06 3.67
N ASN A 15 5.47 -19.87 3.67
CA ASN A 15 5.73 -19.13 4.92
C ASN A 15 4.54 -18.32 5.43
N ILE A 16 3.56 -17.99 4.58
CA ILE A 16 2.24 -17.49 5.01
C ILE A 16 1.50 -18.58 5.81
N TYR A 17 1.77 -19.85 5.52
CA TYR A 17 1.07 -21.03 6.03
C TYR A 17 1.35 -21.36 7.52
N LYS A 18 2.20 -20.61 8.23
CA LYS A 18 2.63 -20.96 9.60
C LYS A 18 2.49 -19.87 10.65
N LEU A 19 1.94 -18.70 10.35
CA LEU A 19 1.72 -17.64 11.36
C LEU A 19 0.28 -17.60 11.90
N GLU A 20 -0.59 -18.52 11.47
CA GLU A 20 -2.04 -18.51 11.76
C GLU A 20 -2.44 -18.86 13.21
N HIS A 21 -1.48 -19.09 14.11
CA HIS A 21 -1.75 -19.53 15.49
C HIS A 21 -1.67 -18.45 16.55
N PHE A 22 -1.31 -17.21 16.18
CA PHE A 22 -1.08 -16.15 17.17
C PHE A 22 -1.99 -14.94 16.93
N THR A 23 -2.67 -14.48 17.99
CA THR A 23 -3.41 -13.22 17.98
C THR A 23 -2.46 -12.04 17.85
N GLU A 24 -3.00 -10.86 17.52
CA GLU A 24 -2.22 -9.62 17.41
C GLU A 24 -1.50 -9.30 18.74
N GLU A 25 -2.15 -9.56 19.87
CA GLU A 25 -1.56 -9.42 21.21
C GLU A 25 -0.42 -10.42 21.44
N GLN A 26 -0.59 -11.68 21.04
CA GLN A 26 0.45 -12.71 21.19
C GLN A 26 1.67 -12.43 20.29
N ILE A 27 1.46 -11.98 19.04
CA ILE A 27 2.55 -11.55 18.16
C ILE A 27 3.26 -10.35 18.77
N GLN A 28 2.53 -9.41 19.36
CA GLN A 28 3.11 -8.25 20.02
C GLN A 28 3.87 -8.63 21.31
N GLU A 29 3.40 -9.63 22.06
CA GLU A 29 4.12 -10.20 23.20
C GLU A 29 5.39 -10.93 22.77
N PHE A 30 5.34 -11.72 21.69
CA PHE A 30 6.54 -12.34 21.10
C PHE A 30 7.51 -11.29 20.59
N ARG A 31 7.01 -10.19 20.02
CA ARG A 31 7.82 -9.04 19.59
C ARG A 31 8.46 -8.34 20.78
N GLN A 32 7.71 -8.09 21.85
CA GLN A 32 8.25 -7.48 23.07
C GLN A 32 9.26 -8.39 23.76
N ALA A 33 9.01 -9.70 23.80
CA ALA A 33 9.96 -10.68 24.29
C ALA A 33 11.22 -10.67 23.43
N PHE A 34 11.10 -10.75 22.10
CA PHE A 34 12.23 -10.70 21.17
C PHE A 34 13.08 -9.42 21.37
N LEU A 35 12.43 -8.25 21.44
CA LEU A 35 13.08 -6.95 21.66
C LEU A 35 13.72 -6.81 23.05
N LEU A 36 13.22 -7.51 24.07
CA LEU A 36 13.84 -7.51 25.40
C LEU A 36 15.21 -8.20 25.39
N TYR A 37 15.44 -9.08 24.43
CA TYR A 37 16.60 -9.96 24.36
C TYR A 37 17.55 -9.65 23.19
N ASP A 38 17.09 -8.93 22.16
CA ASP A 38 17.90 -8.24 21.14
C ASP A 38 18.48 -6.93 21.70
N LYS A 39 19.52 -7.04 22.54
CA LYS A 39 20.10 -5.90 23.28
C LYS A 39 20.93 -4.96 22.40
N ASP A 40 21.38 -5.45 21.25
CA ASP A 40 22.17 -4.73 20.25
C ASP A 40 21.32 -4.16 19.11
N SER A 41 20.02 -4.49 19.07
CA SER A 41 19.06 -4.02 18.05
C SER A 41 19.51 -4.39 16.63
N ASP A 42 20.13 -5.56 16.48
CA ASP A 42 20.62 -6.06 15.20
C ASP A 42 19.58 -6.92 14.47
N GLY A 43 18.42 -7.16 15.10
CA GLY A 43 17.28 -7.88 14.54
C GLY A 43 17.41 -9.39 14.61
N ALA A 44 18.40 -9.94 15.33
CA ALA A 44 18.64 -11.37 15.45
C ALA A 44 18.98 -11.79 16.89
N ILE A 45 18.62 -13.02 17.28
CA ILE A 45 18.94 -13.57 18.60
C ILE A 45 19.83 -14.81 18.50
N SER A 46 20.82 -14.89 19.40
CA SER A 46 21.75 -16.02 19.46
C SER A 46 21.15 -17.25 20.18
N PRO A 47 21.66 -18.47 19.94
CA PRO A 47 21.20 -19.70 20.60
C PRO A 47 21.08 -19.64 22.12
N LYS A 48 22.05 -18.98 22.77
CA LYS A 48 22.07 -18.84 24.23
C LYS A 48 20.96 -17.94 24.74
N VAL A 49 20.63 -16.91 23.95
CA VAL A 49 19.57 -15.94 24.24
C VAL A 49 18.22 -16.60 24.00
N LEU A 50 18.05 -17.30 22.88
CA LEU A 50 16.86 -18.10 22.56
C LEU A 50 16.51 -19.09 23.69
N GLY A 51 17.51 -19.82 24.20
CA GLY A 51 17.32 -20.72 25.34
C GLY A 51 16.89 -20.00 26.62
N SER A 52 17.33 -18.75 26.83
CA SER A 52 16.86 -17.93 27.96
C SER A 52 15.41 -17.50 27.77
N VAL A 53 15.00 -17.11 26.56
CA VAL A 53 13.61 -16.73 26.24
C VAL A 53 12.67 -17.91 26.49
N MET A 54 13.01 -19.09 25.97
CA MET A 54 12.19 -20.29 26.12
C MET A 54 12.02 -20.70 27.59
N ARG A 55 13.04 -20.50 28.42
CA ARG A 55 12.94 -20.74 29.87
C ARG A 55 12.06 -19.73 30.61
N THR A 56 12.09 -18.47 30.19
CA THR A 56 11.20 -17.43 30.75
C THR A 56 9.74 -17.67 30.37
N LEU A 57 9.48 -18.26 29.21
CA LEU A 57 8.15 -18.68 28.76
C LEU A 57 7.70 -20.04 29.34
N GLY A 58 8.39 -20.54 30.37
CA GLY A 58 7.99 -21.75 31.10
C GLY A 58 8.44 -23.08 30.48
N GLN A 59 9.23 -23.06 29.40
CA GLN A 59 9.78 -24.27 28.79
C GLN A 59 11.18 -24.60 29.36
N ASN A 60 11.72 -25.79 29.11
CA ASN A 60 13.10 -26.11 29.50
C ASN A 60 13.83 -26.93 28.42
N PRO A 61 14.16 -26.31 27.27
CA PRO A 61 14.84 -27.01 26.18
C PRO A 61 16.31 -27.31 26.52
N THR A 62 16.79 -28.46 26.06
CA THR A 62 18.19 -28.87 26.14
C THR A 62 19.05 -28.15 25.08
N GLU A 63 20.36 -28.10 25.29
CA GLU A 63 21.30 -27.47 24.33
C GLU A 63 21.30 -28.16 22.95
N ASP A 64 21.06 -29.48 22.91
CA ASP A 64 20.98 -30.21 21.64
C ASP A 64 19.65 -29.96 20.92
N GLU A 65 18.55 -29.75 21.66
CA GLU A 65 17.28 -29.30 21.08
C GLU A 65 17.38 -27.87 20.53
N LEU A 66 18.04 -26.95 21.25
CA LEU A 66 18.28 -25.58 20.76
C LEU A 66 19.12 -25.56 19.48
N LYS A 67 20.17 -26.38 19.39
CA LYS A 67 20.96 -26.53 18.15
C LYS A 67 20.17 -27.17 17.02
N GLY A 68 19.31 -28.15 17.33
CA GLY A 68 18.40 -28.76 16.37
C GLY A 68 17.41 -27.75 15.80
N LEU A 69 16.83 -26.90 16.66
CA LEU A 69 15.91 -25.83 16.26
C LEU A 69 16.60 -24.82 15.36
N ILE A 70 17.81 -24.41 15.70
CA ILE A 70 18.53 -23.42 14.88
C ILE A 70 18.86 -24.01 13.51
N ASN A 71 19.39 -25.23 13.45
CA ASN A 71 19.67 -25.87 12.16
C ASN A 71 18.43 -26.11 11.30
N GLU A 72 17.23 -26.15 11.90
CA GLU A 72 15.98 -26.33 11.18
C GLU A 72 15.41 -25.01 10.65
N PHE A 73 15.56 -23.90 11.38
CA PHE A 73 14.91 -22.62 11.07
C PHE A 73 15.85 -21.52 10.58
N ASP A 74 17.15 -21.59 10.84
CA ASP A 74 18.17 -20.69 10.30
C ASP A 74 18.47 -21.06 8.85
N CYS A 75 17.60 -20.59 7.96
CA CYS A 75 17.59 -20.97 6.55
C CYS A 75 18.77 -20.34 5.79
N GLU A 76 19.37 -19.31 6.37
CA GLU A 76 20.49 -18.57 5.82
C GLU A 76 21.85 -19.03 6.37
N GLY A 77 21.86 -19.96 7.34
CA GLY A 77 23.06 -20.57 7.92
C GLY A 77 23.91 -19.58 8.70
N LYS A 78 23.30 -18.55 9.28
CA LYS A 78 23.95 -17.44 10.00
C LYS A 78 24.35 -17.81 11.43
N GLY A 79 23.83 -18.91 11.97
CA GLY A 79 23.92 -19.31 13.37
C GLY A 79 23.08 -18.46 14.32
N LEU A 80 22.16 -17.65 13.80
CA LEU A 80 21.31 -16.69 14.51
C LEU A 80 19.87 -16.83 14.01
N ILE A 81 18.90 -16.45 14.84
CA ILE A 81 17.47 -16.54 14.51
C ILE A 81 16.89 -15.13 14.45
N ASP A 82 16.34 -14.74 13.30
CA ASP A 82 15.62 -13.46 13.17
C ASP A 82 14.18 -13.54 13.72
N PHE A 83 13.46 -12.41 13.76
CA PHE A 83 12.12 -12.39 14.35
C PHE A 83 11.11 -13.26 13.59
N ASN A 84 11.24 -13.38 12.26
CA ASN A 84 10.35 -14.19 11.46
C ASN A 84 10.65 -15.69 11.64
N GLU A 85 11.92 -16.06 11.70
CA GLU A 85 12.38 -17.42 12.05
C GLU A 85 11.98 -17.78 13.50
N PHE A 86 12.04 -16.82 14.43
CA PHE A 86 11.58 -16.97 15.81
C PHE A 86 10.07 -17.23 15.88
N LEU A 87 9.25 -16.44 15.16
CA LEU A 87 7.81 -16.67 15.10
C LEU A 87 7.46 -18.02 14.47
N GLN A 88 8.18 -18.46 13.43
CA GLN A 88 8.00 -19.78 12.81
C GLN A 88 8.33 -20.93 13.77
N MET A 89 9.41 -20.78 14.55
CA MET A 89 9.79 -21.73 15.58
C MET A 89 8.70 -21.84 16.66
N MET A 90 8.17 -20.71 17.12
CA MET A 90 7.09 -20.67 18.10
C MET A 90 5.80 -21.29 17.55
N ALA A 91 5.46 -21.01 16.28
CA ALA A 91 4.26 -21.54 15.65
C ALA A 91 4.33 -23.06 15.42
N LYS A 92 5.50 -23.60 15.04
CA LYS A 92 5.68 -25.06 14.95
C LYS A 92 5.47 -25.74 16.30
N ARG A 93 5.95 -25.12 17.40
CA ARG A 93 5.78 -25.67 18.76
C ARG A 93 4.36 -25.56 19.29
N ALA A 94 3.64 -24.49 18.96
CA ALA A 94 2.20 -24.40 19.21
C ALA A 94 1.41 -25.53 18.52
N HIS A 95 1.94 -26.11 17.43
CA HIS A 95 1.37 -27.30 16.78
C HIS A 95 1.79 -28.64 17.41
N GLU A 96 2.92 -28.70 18.12
CA GLU A 96 3.40 -29.91 18.81
C GLU A 96 2.77 -30.05 20.21
N HIS A 97 2.42 -28.94 20.86
CA HIS A 97 1.51 -28.90 22.01
C HIS A 97 0.10 -28.62 21.50
N ASN A 98 -0.68 -29.67 21.28
CA ASN A 98 -2.05 -29.52 20.79
C ASN A 98 -2.91 -28.82 21.87
N GLU A 99 -3.08 -27.50 21.78
CA GLU A 99 -3.97 -26.72 22.65
C GLU A 99 -5.41 -27.26 22.60
N GLU A 100 -5.81 -27.90 21.50
CA GLU A 100 -7.09 -28.60 21.38
C GLU A 100 -7.22 -29.77 22.38
N ASP A 101 -6.12 -30.48 22.66
CA ASP A 101 -6.09 -31.59 23.63
C ASP A 101 -5.95 -31.06 25.06
N GLU A 102 -5.17 -30.01 25.32
CA GLU A 102 -5.05 -29.41 26.65
C GLU A 102 -6.36 -28.71 27.09
N LEU A 103 -7.05 -27.98 26.19
CA LEU A 103 -8.39 -27.43 26.46
C LEU A 103 -9.45 -28.52 26.59
N ARG A 104 -9.42 -29.57 25.75
CA ARG A 104 -10.37 -30.71 25.90
C ARG A 104 -10.18 -31.44 27.21
N GLU A 105 -8.95 -31.66 27.64
CA GLU A 105 -8.65 -32.29 28.91
C GLU A 105 -9.04 -31.37 30.08
N ALA A 106 -8.84 -30.06 29.97
CA ALA A 106 -9.37 -29.10 30.95
C ALA A 106 -10.91 -29.16 31.05
N PHE A 107 -11.64 -29.26 29.94
CA PHE A 107 -13.10 -29.40 29.95
C PHE A 107 -13.58 -30.77 30.46
N ARG A 108 -12.83 -31.85 30.22
CA ARG A 108 -13.11 -33.19 30.75
C ARG A 108 -13.03 -33.27 32.27
N VAL A 109 -12.21 -32.42 32.91
CA VAL A 109 -12.17 -32.32 34.39
C VAL A 109 -13.51 -31.87 34.97
N PHE A 110 -14.30 -31.09 34.21
CA PHE A 110 -15.57 -30.52 34.66
C PHE A 110 -16.80 -31.31 34.18
N ASP A 111 -16.71 -31.99 33.04
CA ASP A 111 -17.71 -32.95 32.56
C ASP A 111 -17.58 -34.30 33.30
N LYS A 112 -17.94 -34.30 34.59
CA LYS A 112 -17.82 -35.48 35.47
C LYS A 112 -18.60 -36.70 34.99
N ASN A 113 -19.60 -36.49 34.13
CA ASN A 113 -20.44 -37.53 33.55
C ASN A 113 -20.04 -37.91 32.11
N GLY A 114 -19.01 -37.28 31.55
CA GLY A 114 -18.44 -37.58 30.24
C GLY A 114 -19.45 -37.51 29.09
N ASN A 115 -20.42 -36.60 29.18
CA ASN A 115 -21.53 -36.54 28.23
C ASN A 115 -21.34 -35.47 27.13
N GLY A 116 -20.24 -34.71 27.16
CA GLY A 116 -19.91 -33.66 26.20
C GLY A 116 -20.56 -32.30 26.48
N PHE A 117 -21.13 -32.10 27.68
CA PHE A 117 -21.82 -30.86 28.08
C PHE A 117 -21.35 -30.34 29.44
N ILE A 118 -21.24 -29.02 29.59
CA ILE A 118 -20.93 -28.33 30.86
C ILE A 118 -21.97 -27.24 31.14
N LYS A 119 -22.22 -26.93 32.41
CA LYS A 119 -23.16 -25.86 32.75
C LYS A 119 -22.50 -24.49 32.63
N VAL A 120 -23.28 -23.50 32.16
CA VAL A 120 -22.84 -22.10 32.03
C VAL A 120 -22.26 -21.54 33.33
N ALA A 121 -22.87 -21.88 34.48
CA ALA A 121 -22.40 -21.44 35.79
C ALA A 121 -21.02 -22.03 36.17
N GLU A 122 -20.70 -23.24 35.70
CA GLU A 122 -19.41 -23.90 35.95
C GLU A 122 -18.33 -23.31 35.03
N LEU A 123 -18.66 -23.04 33.76
CA LEU A 123 -17.76 -22.35 32.82
C LEU A 123 -17.42 -20.92 33.27
N ARG A 124 -18.41 -20.18 33.77
CA ARG A 124 -18.22 -18.82 34.34
C ARG A 124 -17.24 -18.84 35.51
N HIS A 125 -17.33 -19.84 36.38
CA HIS A 125 -16.42 -20.00 37.51
C HIS A 125 -15.00 -20.39 37.07
N VAL A 126 -14.85 -21.09 35.94
CA VAL A 126 -13.55 -21.45 35.34
C VAL A 126 -12.90 -20.21 34.73
N MET A 127 -13.63 -19.45 33.89
CA MET A 127 -13.11 -18.26 33.20
C MET A 127 -12.66 -17.14 34.14
N ILE A 128 -13.31 -17.01 35.31
CA ILE A 128 -12.91 -16.02 36.34
C ILE A 128 -11.67 -16.47 37.14
N ASN A 129 -11.41 -17.79 37.25
CA ASN A 129 -10.37 -18.33 38.14
C ASN A 129 -9.11 -18.86 37.43
N LEU A 130 -9.13 -19.09 36.11
CA LEU A 130 -8.02 -19.76 35.39
C LEU A 130 -7.01 -18.82 34.72
N GLY A 131 -7.10 -17.51 34.89
CA GLY A 131 -6.02 -16.60 34.55
C GLY A 131 -6.46 -15.47 33.62
N GLU A 132 -6.36 -14.27 34.17
CA GLU A 132 -6.58 -12.93 33.59
C GLU A 132 -8.03 -12.46 33.38
N GLN A 133 -8.20 -11.16 33.60
CA GLN A 133 -9.41 -10.54 34.15
C GLN A 133 -10.50 -10.34 33.09
N PHE A 134 -11.36 -11.34 32.89
CA PHE A 134 -12.66 -11.09 32.25
C PHE A 134 -13.60 -10.41 33.25
N SER A 135 -14.16 -9.27 32.86
CA SER A 135 -15.24 -8.64 33.61
C SER A 135 -16.51 -9.47 33.52
N ASP A 136 -17.38 -9.40 34.54
CA ASP A 136 -18.68 -10.09 34.54
C ASP A 136 -19.49 -9.82 33.25
N HIS A 137 -19.33 -8.62 32.66
CA HIS A 137 -19.99 -8.20 31.43
C HIS A 137 -19.45 -8.91 30.18
N GLU A 138 -18.12 -9.07 30.06
CA GLU A 138 -17.52 -9.78 28.92
C GLU A 138 -17.86 -11.27 28.95
N VAL A 139 -17.88 -11.86 30.16
CA VAL A 139 -18.31 -13.26 30.32
C VAL A 139 -19.79 -13.41 29.95
N ASP A 140 -20.65 -12.46 30.33
CA ASP A 140 -22.08 -12.53 30.01
C ASP A 140 -22.36 -12.32 28.50
N GLU A 141 -21.59 -11.48 27.80
CA GLU A 141 -21.66 -11.34 26.34
C GLU A 141 -21.20 -12.63 25.63
N MET A 142 -20.07 -13.20 26.04
CA MET A 142 -19.56 -14.47 25.49
C MET A 142 -20.54 -15.63 25.72
N LEU A 143 -21.20 -15.67 26.89
CA LEU A 143 -22.18 -16.70 27.22
C LEU A 143 -23.50 -16.56 26.43
N GLN A 144 -23.91 -15.34 26.08
CA GLN A 144 -25.09 -15.11 25.23
C GLN A 144 -24.90 -15.63 23.80
N GLU A 145 -23.66 -15.62 23.28
CA GLU A 145 -23.38 -16.11 21.92
C GLU A 145 -23.34 -17.64 21.83
N ILE A 146 -23.03 -18.32 22.93
CA ILE A 146 -22.82 -19.78 22.98
C ILE A 146 -24.08 -20.51 23.45
N ASP A 147 -24.83 -19.96 24.40
CA ASP A 147 -26.14 -20.49 24.84
C ASP A 147 -27.29 -19.99 23.95
N ILE A 148 -27.21 -20.32 22.65
CA ILE A 148 -28.21 -19.94 21.63
C ILE A 148 -29.62 -20.42 22.00
N ALA A 149 -29.72 -21.50 22.80
CA ALA A 149 -30.98 -22.07 23.25
C ALA A 149 -31.50 -21.46 24.57
N GLY A 150 -30.71 -20.63 25.26
CA GLY A 150 -31.03 -20.02 26.55
C GLY A 150 -31.29 -21.03 27.68
N ASN A 151 -30.68 -22.22 27.61
CA ASN A 151 -30.98 -23.34 28.52
C ASN A 151 -29.92 -23.53 29.62
N GLY A 152 -28.86 -22.72 29.64
CA GLY A 152 -27.81 -22.75 30.65
C GLY A 152 -26.81 -23.90 30.50
N ILE A 153 -26.76 -24.59 29.36
CA ILE A 153 -25.91 -25.76 29.11
C ILE A 153 -25.15 -25.60 27.79
N ILE A 154 -23.82 -25.75 27.84
CA ILE A 154 -22.91 -25.58 26.70
C ILE A 154 -22.38 -26.95 26.27
N ARG A 155 -22.45 -27.24 24.97
CA ARG A 155 -21.90 -28.45 24.34
C ARG A 155 -20.49 -28.18 23.84
N TYR A 156 -19.48 -28.85 24.40
CA TYR A 156 -18.08 -28.69 23.99
C TYR A 156 -17.60 -29.82 23.06
N GLU A 157 -18.21 -31.01 23.13
CA GLU A 157 -17.99 -32.08 22.15
C GLU A 157 -18.98 -31.96 20.97
N GLY A 158 -18.48 -31.66 19.77
CA GLY A 158 -19.27 -31.65 18.52
C GLY A 158 -19.54 -30.28 17.85
N LYS A 159 -18.74 -29.24 18.17
CA LYS A 159 -18.58 -27.91 17.52
C LYS A 159 -19.78 -26.93 17.54
N PRO A 160 -19.55 -25.69 18.04
CA PRO A 160 -19.58 -24.51 17.16
C PRO A 160 -18.35 -23.56 17.24
N TRP A 161 -17.53 -23.60 18.29
CA TRP A 161 -16.49 -22.58 18.51
C TRP A 161 -15.19 -22.82 17.73
N LEU A 162 -14.74 -24.07 17.57
CA LEU A 162 -13.63 -24.40 16.64
C LEU A 162 -13.95 -23.99 15.19
N GLU A 163 -15.23 -23.97 14.77
CA GLU A 163 -15.59 -23.57 13.39
C GLU A 163 -15.33 -22.09 13.08
N LEU A 164 -15.17 -21.21 14.06
CA LEU A 164 -14.79 -19.82 13.79
C LEU A 164 -13.32 -19.70 13.37
N GLN A 165 -12.41 -20.46 13.99
CA GLN A 165 -10.99 -20.54 13.61
C GLN A 165 -10.79 -21.28 12.27
N PHE A 166 -11.55 -22.35 12.02
CA PHE A 166 -11.52 -23.07 10.72
C PHE A 166 -12.17 -22.29 9.56
N ARG A 167 -12.96 -21.24 9.81
CA ARG A 167 -13.59 -20.43 8.74
C ARG A 167 -12.61 -19.42 8.12
N THR A 168 -11.69 -18.89 8.92
CA THR A 168 -10.53 -18.13 8.43
C THR A 168 -9.61 -19.04 7.62
N GLU A 169 -9.27 -20.23 8.12
CA GLU A 169 -8.47 -21.22 7.37
C GLU A 169 -9.12 -21.62 6.03
N ASN A 170 -10.43 -21.87 5.99
CA ASN A 170 -11.12 -22.22 4.73
C ASN A 170 -11.16 -21.07 3.73
N THR A 171 -11.23 -19.81 4.19
CA THR A 171 -11.24 -18.64 3.31
C THR A 171 -9.85 -18.38 2.76
N VAL A 172 -8.83 -18.41 3.63
CA VAL A 172 -7.41 -18.25 3.27
C VAL A 172 -6.94 -19.40 2.36
N THR A 173 -7.25 -20.66 2.71
CA THR A 173 -7.00 -21.83 1.85
C THR A 173 -7.62 -21.66 0.47
N ARG A 174 -8.85 -21.14 0.38
CA ARG A 174 -9.54 -20.92 -0.90
C ARG A 174 -8.96 -19.75 -1.71
N ILE A 175 -8.48 -18.69 -1.05
CA ILE A 175 -7.70 -17.62 -1.70
C ILE A 175 -6.43 -18.23 -2.31
N HIS A 176 -5.72 -19.07 -1.55
CA HIS A 176 -4.51 -19.75 -2.02
C HIS A 176 -4.76 -20.75 -3.15
N GLU A 177 -5.83 -21.54 -3.11
CA GLU A 177 -6.19 -22.47 -4.21
C GLU A 177 -6.42 -21.76 -5.56
N LEU A 178 -6.93 -20.52 -5.51
CA LEU A 178 -7.14 -19.69 -6.69
C LEU A 178 -5.81 -19.08 -7.19
N ASP A 179 -4.94 -18.67 -6.29
CA ASP A 179 -3.66 -18.03 -6.62
C ASP A 179 -2.55 -19.03 -6.97
N ASN A 180 -2.56 -20.23 -6.40
CA ASN A 180 -1.62 -21.33 -6.69
C ASN A 180 -1.70 -21.84 -8.14
N GLN A 181 -2.65 -21.34 -8.92
CA GLN A 181 -2.77 -21.60 -10.36
C GLN A 181 -1.92 -20.63 -11.21
N LEU A 182 -1.37 -19.56 -10.62
CA LEU A 182 -0.49 -18.60 -11.29
C LEU A 182 0.91 -19.21 -11.48
N THR A 183 1.04 -20.00 -12.53
CA THR A 183 2.34 -20.40 -13.10
C THR A 183 2.88 -19.29 -14.01
N TYR A 184 4.12 -19.37 -14.50
CA TYR A 184 4.57 -18.41 -15.53
C TYR A 184 3.68 -18.50 -16.79
N PRO A 185 3.34 -17.36 -17.45
CA PRO A 185 2.60 -17.40 -18.70
C PRO A 185 3.40 -18.12 -19.81
N PRO A 186 2.75 -18.58 -20.89
CA PRO A 186 3.43 -19.31 -21.96
C PRO A 186 4.64 -18.56 -22.52
N ALA A 187 5.80 -19.22 -22.54
CA ALA A 187 7.07 -18.64 -22.97
C ALA A 187 7.00 -18.05 -24.40
N GLY A 188 7.62 -16.88 -24.60
CA GLY A 188 7.68 -16.21 -25.90
C GLY A 188 6.41 -15.47 -26.34
N LYS A 189 5.38 -15.40 -25.49
CA LYS A 189 4.14 -14.65 -25.77
C LYS A 189 4.10 -13.24 -25.19
N VAL A 190 5.02 -12.90 -24.29
CA VAL A 190 5.09 -11.59 -23.63
C VAL A 190 5.97 -10.62 -24.42
N GLN A 191 5.46 -9.41 -24.70
CA GLN A 191 6.24 -8.36 -25.41
C GLN A 191 7.31 -7.79 -24.46
N LYS A 192 8.59 -7.98 -24.80
CA LYS A 192 9.71 -7.66 -23.90
C LYS A 192 9.82 -6.18 -23.55
N ASP A 193 9.57 -5.29 -24.49
CA ASP A 193 9.69 -3.84 -24.25
C ASP A 193 8.56 -3.32 -23.36
N ILE A 194 7.33 -3.78 -23.61
CA ILE A 194 6.18 -3.49 -22.72
C ILE A 194 6.41 -4.12 -21.35
N LEU A 195 6.89 -5.36 -21.27
CA LEU A 195 7.21 -6.00 -19.99
C LEU A 195 8.24 -5.22 -19.18
N ASN A 196 9.29 -4.69 -19.83
CA ASN A 196 10.28 -3.86 -19.16
C ASN A 196 9.62 -2.62 -18.51
N ARG A 197 8.66 -1.99 -19.17
CA ARG A 197 7.93 -0.83 -18.63
C ARG A 197 6.90 -1.22 -17.57
N VAL A 198 6.18 -2.32 -17.76
CA VAL A 198 5.21 -2.85 -16.77
C VAL A 198 5.92 -3.24 -15.48
N LEU A 199 7.01 -4.02 -15.58
CA LEU A 199 7.87 -4.36 -14.43
C LEU A 199 8.41 -3.09 -13.79
N GLY A 200 8.88 -2.14 -14.60
CA GLY A 200 9.41 -0.87 -14.11
C GLY A 200 8.38 -0.13 -13.26
N SER A 201 7.13 -0.07 -13.72
CA SER A 201 6.03 0.62 -13.03
C SER A 201 5.64 -0.05 -11.71
N LEU A 202 5.41 -1.36 -11.70
CA LEU A 202 5.00 -2.08 -10.47
C LEU A 202 6.13 -2.19 -9.45
N GLN A 203 7.36 -2.48 -9.88
CA GLN A 203 8.51 -2.49 -8.99
C GLN A 203 8.89 -1.08 -8.54
N GLY A 204 8.73 -0.09 -9.42
CA GLY A 204 8.97 1.31 -9.10
C GLY A 204 8.00 1.82 -8.03
N LEU A 205 6.72 1.45 -8.11
CA LEU A 205 5.72 1.67 -7.07
C LEU A 205 6.20 1.09 -5.74
N ALA A 206 6.47 -0.23 -5.70
CA ALA A 206 6.88 -0.92 -4.47
C ALA A 206 8.17 -0.37 -3.87
N MET A 207 9.11 0.01 -4.73
CA MET A 207 10.39 0.59 -4.33
C MET A 207 10.22 2.02 -3.79
N GLY A 208 9.32 2.82 -4.37
CA GLY A 208 9.00 4.15 -3.86
C GLY A 208 8.32 4.09 -2.50
N ASP A 209 7.32 3.22 -2.37
CA ASP A 209 6.63 2.90 -1.12
C ASP A 209 7.64 2.51 -0.02
N ALA A 210 8.42 1.43 -0.23
CA ALA A 210 9.39 0.95 0.76
C ALA A 210 10.47 2.00 1.10
N LEU A 211 10.85 2.86 0.15
CA LEU A 211 11.79 3.95 0.38
C LEU A 211 11.18 5.06 1.25
N GLY A 212 9.90 5.37 1.10
CA GLY A 212 9.25 6.40 1.88
C GLY A 212 8.76 5.93 3.26
N ALA A 213 8.43 4.64 3.42
CA ALA A 213 7.79 4.10 4.62
C ALA A 213 8.59 4.34 5.93
N HIS A 214 9.93 4.25 5.86
CA HIS A 214 10.78 4.43 7.04
C HIS A 214 10.77 5.87 7.61
N VAL A 215 10.35 6.87 6.83
CA VAL A 215 10.28 8.28 7.23
C VAL A 215 8.88 8.88 7.07
N GLU A 216 7.87 8.02 6.97
CA GLU A 216 6.49 8.45 6.93
C GLU A 216 6.15 9.38 8.11
N PHE A 217 5.34 10.39 7.83
CA PHE A 217 4.95 11.47 8.75
C PHE A 217 6.08 12.39 9.21
N ARG A 218 7.32 12.22 8.72
CA ARG A 218 8.41 13.14 9.04
C ARG A 218 8.27 14.42 8.21
N PRO A 219 8.21 15.60 8.86
CA PRO A 219 8.02 16.86 8.14
C PRO A 219 9.27 17.24 7.34
N TYR A 220 9.10 17.99 6.26
CA TYR A 220 10.21 18.45 5.39
C TYR A 220 11.42 18.99 6.15
N HIS A 221 11.23 19.82 7.19
CA HIS A 221 12.34 20.43 7.92
C HIS A 221 13.20 19.43 8.71
N PHE A 222 12.65 18.25 9.02
CA PHE A 222 13.39 17.13 9.59
C PHE A 222 14.26 16.48 8.51
N LEU A 223 13.69 16.20 7.33
CA LEU A 223 14.38 15.56 6.21
C LEU A 223 15.40 16.48 5.52
N GLU A 224 15.20 17.80 5.54
CA GLU A 224 16.21 18.75 5.06
C GLU A 224 17.52 18.64 5.89
N LYS A 225 17.41 18.22 7.16
CA LYS A 225 18.57 18.00 8.04
C LYS A 225 19.05 16.55 8.07
N ASN A 226 18.16 15.61 7.76
CA ASN A 226 18.39 14.17 7.81
C ASN A 226 17.84 13.54 6.51
N PRO A 227 18.46 13.83 5.37
CA PRO A 227 17.93 13.39 4.08
C PRO A 227 17.96 11.87 3.99
N VAL A 228 16.93 11.31 3.38
CA VAL A 228 16.94 9.92 2.94
C VAL A 228 17.89 9.81 1.76
N GLU A 229 18.81 8.86 1.83
CA GLU A 229 19.80 8.58 0.78
C GLU A 229 19.69 7.13 0.23
N ASP A 230 19.01 6.24 0.95
CA ASP A 230 18.91 4.82 0.61
C ASP A 230 17.68 4.16 1.26
N LEU A 231 17.42 2.89 0.92
CA LEU A 231 16.47 2.05 1.65
C LEU A 231 16.99 1.74 3.06
N HIS A 232 16.12 1.89 4.05
CA HIS A 232 16.39 1.58 5.45
C HIS A 232 15.26 0.75 6.06
N SER A 233 15.57 0.00 7.12
CA SER A 233 14.57 -0.58 8.02
C SER A 233 14.08 0.47 9.03
N GLY A 234 13.00 0.15 9.75
CA GLY A 234 12.44 0.98 10.82
C GLY A 234 11.18 1.74 10.38
N GLY A 235 11.10 3.02 10.76
CA GLY A 235 9.91 3.85 10.54
C GLY A 235 8.79 3.63 11.54
N THR A 236 7.62 4.20 11.24
CA THR A 236 6.41 4.13 12.06
C THR A 236 6.04 2.70 12.44
N TRP A 237 6.23 1.78 11.49
CA TRP A 237 5.79 0.39 11.59
C TRP A 237 6.91 -0.60 11.93
N GLY A 238 8.17 -0.14 12.00
CA GLY A 238 9.31 -1.00 12.26
C GLY A 238 9.55 -2.05 11.16
N LEU A 239 9.44 -1.62 9.90
CA LEU A 239 9.55 -2.49 8.73
C LEU A 239 10.99 -2.96 8.49
N ASN A 240 11.15 -4.16 7.93
CA ASN A 240 12.43 -4.58 7.38
C ASN A 240 12.73 -3.82 6.09
N LYS A 241 14.02 -3.77 5.74
CA LYS A 241 14.47 -3.09 4.54
C LYS A 241 13.82 -3.71 3.29
N GLY A 242 13.04 -2.91 2.56
CA GLY A 242 12.39 -3.32 1.31
C GLY A 242 10.98 -3.90 1.47
N GLU A 243 10.47 -3.99 2.70
CA GLU A 243 9.03 -4.18 2.97
C GLU A 243 8.26 -2.90 2.61
N PHE A 244 7.03 -3.08 2.13
CA PHE A 244 6.16 -2.04 1.59
C PHE A 244 4.85 -1.94 2.38
N THR A 245 4.08 -0.84 2.24
CA THR A 245 2.87 -0.51 3.01
C THR A 245 1.57 -0.85 2.24
N ASP A 246 0.50 -0.09 2.50
CA ASP A 246 -0.79 -0.29 1.85
C ASP A 246 -0.79 0.12 0.37
N ASP A 247 0.04 1.08 -0.07
CA ASP A 247 0.21 1.46 -1.48
C ASP A 247 0.41 0.23 -2.37
N THR A 248 1.45 -0.55 -2.05
CA THR A 248 1.82 -1.74 -2.81
C THR A 248 0.85 -2.88 -2.56
N SER A 249 0.44 -3.12 -1.31
CA SER A 249 -0.51 -4.21 -0.99
C SER A 249 -1.81 -4.07 -1.79
N MET A 250 -2.36 -2.85 -1.86
CA MET A 250 -3.55 -2.58 -2.65
C MET A 250 -3.29 -2.60 -4.16
N ALA A 251 -2.10 -2.20 -4.62
CA ALA A 251 -1.73 -2.34 -6.03
C ALA A 251 -1.65 -3.82 -6.45
N LEU A 252 -1.07 -4.68 -5.63
CA LEU A 252 -1.01 -6.12 -5.87
C LEU A 252 -2.41 -6.74 -5.89
N CYS A 253 -3.29 -6.34 -4.97
CA CYS A 253 -4.68 -6.79 -4.95
C CYS A 253 -5.40 -6.44 -6.27
N LEU A 254 -5.21 -5.22 -6.77
CA LEU A 254 -5.79 -4.76 -8.01
C LEU A 254 -5.20 -5.49 -9.23
N ALA A 255 -3.88 -5.67 -9.27
CA ALA A 255 -3.19 -6.42 -10.30
C ALA A 255 -3.69 -7.86 -10.39
N ASN A 256 -3.82 -8.55 -9.25
CA ASN A 256 -4.32 -9.92 -9.25
C ASN A 256 -5.81 -10.01 -9.59
N SER A 257 -6.61 -9.00 -9.23
CA SER A 257 -7.99 -8.90 -9.71
C SER A 257 -8.04 -8.90 -11.23
N LEU A 258 -7.28 -8.03 -11.87
CA LEU A 258 -7.23 -7.91 -13.32
C LEU A 258 -6.81 -9.21 -14.00
N VAL A 259 -5.78 -9.88 -13.48
CA VAL A 259 -5.28 -11.15 -14.03
C VAL A 259 -6.29 -12.28 -13.85
N ALA A 260 -6.82 -12.47 -12.65
CA ALA A 260 -7.76 -13.56 -12.36
C ALA A 260 -9.10 -13.38 -13.07
N ARG A 261 -9.58 -12.15 -13.16
CA ARG A 261 -10.83 -11.80 -13.85
C ARG A 261 -10.65 -11.70 -15.36
N LYS A 262 -9.40 -11.52 -15.82
CA LYS A 262 -9.03 -11.20 -17.21
C LYS A 262 -9.78 -9.97 -17.72
N ASP A 263 -10.17 -9.09 -16.81
CA ASP A 263 -11.00 -7.91 -17.03
C ASP A 263 -11.02 -7.03 -15.77
N PHE A 264 -11.54 -5.82 -15.86
CA PHE A 264 -11.67 -4.93 -14.70
C PHE A 264 -13.03 -5.08 -14.02
N ILE A 265 -13.08 -5.80 -12.90
CA ILE A 265 -14.31 -6.02 -12.12
C ILE A 265 -14.21 -5.30 -10.78
N PRO A 266 -14.82 -4.10 -10.60
CA PRO A 266 -14.70 -3.32 -9.36
C PRO A 266 -15.14 -4.07 -8.10
N TYR A 267 -16.09 -4.99 -8.23
CA TYR A 267 -16.50 -5.86 -7.13
C TYR A 267 -15.35 -6.75 -6.64
N ASP A 268 -14.62 -7.38 -7.56
CA ASP A 268 -13.50 -8.26 -7.24
C ASP A 268 -12.30 -7.48 -6.70
N GLN A 269 -12.08 -6.25 -7.20
CA GLN A 269 -11.13 -5.31 -6.60
C GLN A 269 -11.45 -5.07 -5.11
N LEU A 270 -12.70 -4.74 -4.77
CA LEU A 270 -13.12 -4.51 -3.39
C LEU A 270 -13.06 -5.78 -2.53
N VAL A 271 -13.36 -6.96 -3.10
CA VAL A 271 -13.19 -8.25 -2.42
C VAL A 271 -11.73 -8.46 -2.02
N ARG A 272 -10.77 -8.22 -2.92
CA ARG A 272 -9.35 -8.41 -2.62
C ARG A 272 -8.82 -7.38 -1.64
N TYR A 273 -9.28 -6.13 -1.71
CA TYR A 273 -8.98 -5.13 -0.70
C TYR A 273 -9.55 -5.53 0.67
N LYS A 274 -10.73 -6.14 0.71
CA LYS A 274 -11.28 -6.71 1.94
C LYS A 274 -10.43 -7.87 2.45
N TRP A 275 -9.94 -8.76 1.60
CA TRP A 275 -9.03 -9.83 2.01
C TRP A 275 -7.73 -9.28 2.59
N TRP A 276 -7.17 -8.24 1.98
CA TRP A 276 -6.02 -7.54 2.55
C TRP A 276 -6.38 -6.97 3.92
N PHE A 277 -7.44 -6.18 4.00
CA PHE A 277 -7.91 -5.54 5.23
C PHE A 277 -8.18 -6.52 6.38
N ARG A 278 -8.73 -7.70 6.09
CA ARG A 278 -9.13 -8.68 7.11
C ARG A 278 -8.08 -9.75 7.41
N HIS A 279 -7.22 -10.07 6.45
CA HIS A 279 -6.35 -11.25 6.51
C HIS A 279 -4.91 -10.97 6.08
N GLY A 280 -4.52 -9.71 5.84
CA GLY A 280 -3.16 -9.37 5.40
C GLY A 280 -2.80 -9.91 4.00
N TYR A 281 -3.79 -10.27 3.19
CA TYR A 281 -3.58 -10.72 1.82
C TYR A 281 -2.73 -9.72 1.02
N MET A 282 -1.62 -10.18 0.44
CA MET A 282 -0.64 -9.37 -0.30
C MET A 282 0.09 -8.30 0.53
N SER A 283 0.08 -8.42 1.86
CA SER A 283 0.90 -7.63 2.75
C SER A 283 2.36 -8.11 2.75
N SER A 284 3.29 -7.18 2.97
CA SER A 284 4.71 -7.50 3.19
C SER A 284 4.97 -8.09 4.58
N THR A 285 4.10 -7.84 5.55
CA THR A 285 4.23 -8.28 6.96
C THR A 285 3.30 -9.43 7.32
N GLY A 286 2.45 -9.86 6.39
CA GLY A 286 1.41 -10.87 6.63
C GLY A 286 0.15 -10.33 7.33
N THR A 287 0.10 -9.05 7.71
CA THR A 287 -1.10 -8.41 8.32
C THR A 287 -1.46 -7.11 7.60
N CYS A 288 -2.70 -6.64 7.76
CA CYS A 288 -3.08 -5.30 7.30
C CYS A 288 -2.56 -4.26 8.28
N PHE A 289 -1.77 -3.31 7.79
CA PHE A 289 -1.36 -2.12 8.53
C PHE A 289 -1.45 -0.91 7.60
N ASP A 290 -1.26 0.29 8.15
CA ASP A 290 -1.27 1.57 7.43
C ASP A 290 -2.54 1.95 6.64
N ILE A 291 -3.63 1.22 6.82
CA ILE A 291 -4.85 1.47 6.04
C ILE A 291 -5.43 2.87 6.28
N GLY A 292 -5.45 3.68 5.22
CA GLY A 292 -6.06 5.00 5.23
C GLY A 292 -7.55 4.99 5.62
N ALA A 293 -7.98 6.02 6.37
CA ALA A 293 -9.34 6.09 6.93
C ALA A 293 -10.47 6.06 5.87
N ALA A 294 -10.28 6.69 4.71
CA ALA A 294 -11.24 6.66 3.61
C ALA A 294 -11.38 5.25 3.00
N THR A 295 -10.26 4.56 2.79
CA THR A 295 -10.23 3.17 2.34
C THR A 295 -10.95 2.27 3.35
N LYS A 296 -10.58 2.34 4.63
CA LYS A 296 -11.20 1.54 5.70
C LYS A 296 -12.73 1.71 5.74
N ARG A 297 -13.22 2.96 5.72
CA ARG A 297 -14.67 3.24 5.70
C ARG A 297 -15.36 2.65 4.48
N SER A 298 -14.75 2.76 3.30
CA SER A 298 -15.30 2.20 2.06
C SER A 298 -15.38 0.67 2.08
N LEU A 299 -14.38 -0.01 2.67
CA LEU A 299 -14.39 -1.47 2.80
C LEU A 299 -15.43 -1.95 3.81
N ILE A 300 -15.61 -1.25 4.93
CA ILE A 300 -16.68 -1.54 5.89
C ILE A 300 -18.06 -1.38 5.24
N GLU A 301 -18.27 -0.30 4.47
CA GLU A 301 -19.51 -0.10 3.72
C GLU A 301 -19.73 -1.18 2.64
N PHE A 302 -18.65 -1.61 1.96
CA PHE A 302 -18.72 -2.73 1.03
C PHE A 302 -19.19 -4.02 1.71
N GLU A 303 -18.64 -4.35 2.88
CA GLU A 303 -19.06 -5.51 3.68
C GLU A 303 -20.53 -5.41 4.11
N HIS A 304 -20.98 -4.25 4.58
CA HIS A 304 -22.39 -4.01 4.91
C HIS A 304 -23.30 -4.24 3.69
N ARG A 305 -22.90 -3.76 2.51
CA ARG A 305 -23.63 -4.00 1.26
C ARG A 305 -23.62 -5.47 0.84
N GLN A 306 -22.50 -6.18 1.00
CA GLN A 306 -22.44 -7.64 0.79
C GLN A 306 -23.46 -8.35 1.69
N GLN A 307 -23.53 -8.00 2.98
CA GLN A 307 -24.49 -8.58 3.92
C GLN A 307 -25.94 -8.29 3.52
N ALA A 308 -26.26 -7.05 3.15
CA ALA A 308 -27.59 -6.67 2.69
C ALA A 308 -27.97 -7.41 1.39
N PHE A 309 -27.03 -7.53 0.45
CA PHE A 309 -27.21 -8.25 -0.80
C PHE A 309 -27.50 -9.73 -0.55
N MET A 310 -26.71 -10.40 0.30
CA MET A 310 -26.92 -11.80 0.69
C MET A 310 -28.32 -12.02 1.28
N LYS A 311 -28.73 -11.18 2.24
CA LYS A 311 -30.05 -11.26 2.87
C LYS A 311 -31.18 -11.09 1.85
N LYS A 312 -31.10 -10.09 0.98
CA LYS A 312 -32.14 -9.77 0.00
C LYS A 312 -32.28 -10.82 -1.10
N SER A 313 -31.17 -11.38 -1.55
CA SER A 313 -31.13 -12.33 -2.68
C SER A 313 -31.08 -13.80 -2.25
N LYS A 314 -31.00 -14.07 -0.93
CA LYS A 314 -30.71 -15.41 -0.36
C LYS A 314 -29.43 -16.02 -0.96
N PHE A 315 -28.44 -15.18 -1.25
CA PHE A 315 -27.18 -15.61 -1.85
C PHE A 315 -26.30 -16.32 -0.81
N PRO A 316 -25.65 -17.45 -1.14
CA PRO A 316 -24.83 -18.19 -0.18
C PRO A 316 -23.64 -17.36 0.34
N LYS A 317 -23.45 -17.37 1.66
CA LYS A 317 -22.38 -16.59 2.33
C LYS A 317 -20.99 -17.01 1.89
N ASP A 318 -20.76 -18.30 1.70
CA ASP A 318 -19.49 -18.90 1.25
C ASP A 318 -19.15 -18.57 -0.22
N LYS A 319 -20.05 -17.91 -0.95
CA LYS A 319 -19.87 -17.54 -2.37
C LYS A 319 -19.83 -16.05 -2.62
N ILE A 320 -20.10 -15.22 -1.61
CA ILE A 320 -20.30 -13.77 -1.81
C ILE A 320 -19.05 -13.09 -2.38
N ASP A 321 -17.86 -13.57 -2.04
CA ASP A 321 -16.61 -13.01 -2.58
C ASP A 321 -16.28 -13.49 -3.99
N PHE A 322 -16.96 -14.54 -4.46
CA PHE A 322 -16.66 -15.22 -5.72
C PHE A 322 -17.80 -15.05 -6.75
N VAL A 323 -18.51 -13.93 -6.71
CA VAL A 323 -19.63 -13.67 -7.62
C VAL A 323 -19.12 -13.55 -9.05
N LEU A 324 -19.45 -14.54 -9.90
CA LEU A 324 -19.09 -14.55 -11.31
C LEU A 324 -20.19 -14.02 -12.24
N SER A 325 -21.45 -14.02 -11.77
CA SER A 325 -22.59 -13.70 -12.63
C SER A 325 -22.62 -12.22 -12.98
N PRO A 326 -22.55 -11.84 -14.27
CA PRO A 326 -22.61 -10.44 -14.69
C PRO A 326 -23.87 -9.72 -14.22
N ASP A 327 -25.01 -10.42 -14.18
CA ASP A 327 -26.29 -9.82 -13.76
C ASP A 327 -26.38 -9.57 -12.26
N LEU A 328 -25.69 -10.37 -11.45
CA LEU A 328 -25.57 -10.13 -10.01
C LEU A 328 -24.60 -8.99 -9.74
N LEU A 329 -23.46 -8.96 -10.43
CA LEU A 329 -22.47 -7.88 -10.32
C LEU A 329 -23.08 -6.52 -10.67
N LYS A 330 -23.89 -6.43 -11.74
CA LYS A 330 -24.60 -5.19 -12.12
C LYS A 330 -25.58 -4.68 -11.06
N LYS A 331 -26.14 -5.56 -10.23
CA LYS A 331 -27.09 -5.19 -9.18
C LYS A 331 -26.39 -4.71 -7.91
N PHE A 332 -25.09 -4.94 -7.79
CA PHE A 332 -24.32 -4.54 -6.64
C PHE A 332 -23.73 -3.14 -6.84
N ASN A 333 -24.03 -2.22 -5.92
CA ASN A 333 -23.45 -0.88 -5.96
C ASN A 333 -22.06 -0.88 -5.33
N VAL A 334 -21.02 -0.75 -6.16
CA VAL A 334 -19.60 -0.73 -5.78
C VAL A 334 -19.08 0.65 -5.37
N ASP A 335 -19.87 1.72 -5.53
CA ASP A 335 -19.49 3.07 -5.09
C ASP A 335 -19.72 3.18 -3.57
N CYS A 336 -18.79 2.64 -2.79
CA CYS A 336 -18.85 2.53 -1.33
C CYS A 336 -18.24 3.73 -0.59
N SER A 337 -17.62 4.66 -1.31
CA SER A 337 -16.97 5.83 -0.73
C SER A 337 -17.93 7.01 -0.54
N GLU A 338 -17.60 7.86 0.43
CA GLU A 338 -18.12 9.21 0.56
C GLU A 338 -17.70 10.08 -0.63
N SER A 339 -18.54 11.06 -1.00
CA SER A 339 -18.39 11.88 -2.21
C SER A 339 -17.33 13.00 -2.10
N ASP A 340 -16.79 13.25 -0.91
CA ASP A 340 -15.78 14.27 -0.60
C ASP A 340 -14.43 13.65 -0.20
N ALA A 341 -14.28 12.33 -0.35
CA ALA A 341 -13.05 11.59 -0.06
C ALA A 341 -11.96 11.85 -1.13
N ALA A 342 -11.34 13.04 -1.08
CA ALA A 342 -10.28 13.48 -2.00
C ALA A 342 -8.84 13.09 -1.55
N GLY A 343 -8.71 11.97 -0.84
CA GLY A 343 -7.43 11.39 -0.41
C GLY A 343 -6.63 10.79 -1.57
N ASN A 344 -5.31 10.69 -1.40
CA ASN A 344 -4.37 10.11 -2.36
C ASN A 344 -4.41 8.58 -2.47
N GLY A 345 -5.12 7.89 -1.58
CA GLY A 345 -5.20 6.43 -1.55
C GLY A 345 -5.71 5.77 -2.84
N ALA A 346 -6.35 6.53 -3.73
CA ALA A 346 -6.69 6.06 -5.08
C ALA A 346 -5.49 6.07 -6.05
N LEU A 347 -4.61 7.07 -5.96
CA LEU A 347 -3.43 7.20 -6.85
C LEU A 347 -2.32 6.23 -6.47
N MET A 348 -2.08 5.99 -5.19
CA MET A 348 -0.98 5.13 -4.71
C MET A 348 -0.93 3.75 -5.34
N ARG A 349 -2.10 3.21 -5.68
CA ARG A 349 -2.29 1.83 -6.14
C ARG A 349 -2.69 1.72 -7.62
N LEU A 350 -2.66 2.83 -8.37
CA LEU A 350 -3.37 2.94 -9.65
C LEU A 350 -2.78 2.06 -10.77
N ALA A 351 -1.45 1.94 -10.82
CA ALA A 351 -0.69 1.40 -11.94
C ALA A 351 -1.24 0.14 -12.61
N PRO A 352 -1.73 -0.91 -11.91
CA PRO A 352 -2.17 -2.13 -12.56
C PRO A 352 -3.22 -1.92 -13.66
N VAL A 353 -4.14 -0.96 -13.50
CA VAL A 353 -5.20 -0.67 -14.48
C VAL A 353 -4.62 -0.15 -15.81
N PRO A 354 -3.90 0.98 -15.87
CA PRO A 354 -3.31 1.46 -17.12
C PRO A 354 -2.27 0.49 -17.70
N LEU A 355 -1.59 -0.31 -16.88
CA LEU A 355 -0.67 -1.35 -17.34
C LEU A 355 -1.40 -2.49 -18.06
N PHE A 356 -2.58 -2.91 -17.59
CA PHE A 356 -3.37 -3.97 -18.19
C PHE A 356 -4.05 -3.52 -19.49
N PHE A 357 -4.65 -2.33 -19.50
CA PHE A 357 -5.45 -1.81 -20.63
C PHE A 357 -4.66 -0.93 -21.61
N TYR A 358 -3.32 -0.93 -21.58
CA TYR A 358 -2.46 -0.01 -22.35
C TYR A 358 -2.73 0.06 -23.86
N ARG A 359 -3.32 -0.99 -24.45
CA ARG A 359 -3.69 -1.05 -25.88
C ARG A 359 -4.96 -0.25 -26.22
N TYR A 360 -5.75 0.10 -25.22
CA TYR A 360 -7.04 0.77 -25.34
C TYR A 360 -7.09 1.95 -24.35
N PRO A 361 -6.41 3.07 -24.66
CA PRO A 361 -6.23 4.18 -23.73
C PRO A 361 -7.53 4.75 -23.15
N GLU A 362 -8.62 4.78 -23.92
CA GLU A 362 -9.93 5.24 -23.49
C GLU A 362 -10.53 4.39 -22.35
N TYR A 363 -10.27 3.08 -22.37
CA TYR A 363 -10.66 2.16 -21.30
C TYR A 363 -9.69 2.25 -20.13
N ALA A 364 -8.38 2.31 -20.40
CA ALA A 364 -7.37 2.47 -19.36
C ALA A 364 -7.64 3.72 -18.50
N VAL A 365 -7.87 4.87 -19.15
CA VAL A 365 -8.16 6.14 -18.49
C VAL A 365 -9.47 6.07 -17.70
N GLU A 366 -10.57 5.62 -18.30
CA GLU A 366 -11.85 5.57 -17.60
C GLU A 366 -11.83 4.57 -16.44
N PHE A 367 -11.26 3.37 -16.61
CA PHE A 367 -11.11 2.38 -15.55
C PHE A 367 -10.18 2.85 -14.44
N SER A 368 -9.15 3.65 -14.74
CA SER A 368 -8.33 4.30 -13.71
C SER A 368 -9.20 5.19 -12.80
N GLY A 369 -10.10 5.98 -13.38
CA GLY A 369 -11.07 6.76 -12.59
C GLY A 369 -12.01 5.88 -11.77
N VAL A 370 -12.62 4.88 -12.39
CA VAL A 370 -13.58 3.98 -11.72
C VAL A 370 -12.93 3.21 -10.57
N SER A 371 -11.71 2.72 -10.74
CA SER A 371 -10.94 2.01 -9.70
C SER A 371 -10.67 2.90 -8.48
N GLY A 372 -10.35 4.18 -8.70
CA GLY A 372 -10.21 5.15 -7.62
C GLY A 372 -11.52 5.40 -6.88
N ARG A 373 -12.62 5.59 -7.64
CA ARG A 373 -13.95 5.90 -7.09
C ARG A 373 -14.49 4.88 -6.10
N THR A 374 -14.11 3.61 -6.23
CA THR A 374 -14.61 2.54 -5.33
C THR A 374 -14.28 2.81 -3.85
N THR A 375 -13.19 3.53 -3.56
CA THR A 375 -12.83 3.92 -2.17
C THR A 375 -12.58 5.42 -1.97
N HIS A 376 -12.58 6.21 -3.04
CA HIS A 376 -12.39 7.67 -3.03
C HIS A 376 -13.39 8.32 -4.01
N GLY A 377 -14.60 8.59 -3.51
CA GLY A 377 -15.76 8.98 -4.30
C GLY A 377 -15.75 10.41 -4.83
N ASP A 378 -14.73 11.20 -4.47
CA ASP A 378 -14.60 12.58 -4.90
C ASP A 378 -14.24 12.70 -6.40
N GLN A 379 -14.85 13.68 -7.07
CA GLN A 379 -14.64 13.90 -8.51
C GLN A 379 -13.18 14.28 -8.83
N ILE A 380 -12.50 15.00 -7.94
CA ILE A 380 -11.08 15.34 -8.06
C ILE A 380 -10.25 14.06 -8.05
N ALA A 381 -10.55 13.12 -7.13
CA ALA A 381 -9.83 11.85 -7.05
C ALA A 381 -10.03 11.00 -8.32
N TYR A 382 -11.27 10.91 -8.79
CA TYR A 382 -11.61 10.24 -10.04
C TYR A 382 -10.84 10.84 -11.25
N ASP A 383 -10.83 12.17 -11.39
CA ASP A 383 -10.14 12.83 -12.51
C ASP A 383 -8.61 12.82 -12.37
N ALA A 384 -8.07 12.84 -11.15
CA ALA A 384 -6.65 12.65 -10.90
C ALA A 384 -6.19 11.28 -11.39
N CYS A 385 -6.93 10.22 -11.06
CA CYS A 385 -6.65 8.87 -11.52
C CYS A 385 -6.75 8.75 -13.04
N ARG A 386 -7.75 9.38 -13.68
CA ARG A 386 -7.87 9.41 -15.15
C ARG A 386 -6.63 10.05 -15.80
N TYR A 387 -6.24 11.23 -15.32
CA TYR A 387 -5.08 11.94 -15.85
C TYR A 387 -3.78 11.15 -15.63
N TYR A 388 -3.59 10.62 -14.42
CA TYR A 388 -2.39 9.85 -14.10
C TYR A 388 -2.31 8.53 -14.87
N GLY A 389 -3.43 7.85 -15.04
CA GLY A 389 -3.55 6.66 -15.89
C GLY A 389 -3.17 6.95 -17.34
N ALA A 390 -3.58 8.09 -17.90
CA ALA A 390 -3.19 8.51 -19.25
C ALA A 390 -1.67 8.69 -19.40
N LEU A 391 -1.00 9.27 -18.39
CA LEU A 391 0.45 9.43 -18.38
C LEU A 391 1.17 8.07 -18.37
N ILE A 392 0.70 7.12 -17.56
CA ILE A 392 1.27 5.76 -17.51
C ILE A 392 1.08 5.04 -18.84
N VAL A 393 -0.11 5.14 -19.47
CA VAL A 393 -0.36 4.56 -20.81
C VAL A 393 0.57 5.17 -21.86
N ALA A 394 0.73 6.50 -21.88
CA ALA A 394 1.64 7.17 -22.80
C ALA A 394 3.10 6.73 -22.57
N ALA A 395 3.53 6.56 -21.32
CA ALA A 395 4.86 6.05 -21.00
C ALA A 395 5.06 4.61 -21.51
N LEU A 396 4.05 3.73 -21.35
CA LEU A 396 4.05 2.37 -21.91
C LEU A 396 4.16 2.37 -23.44
N GLN A 397 3.47 3.30 -24.10
CA GLN A 397 3.50 3.49 -25.55
C GLN A 397 4.78 4.18 -26.05
N GLY A 398 5.68 4.56 -25.15
CA GLY A 398 7.00 5.08 -25.48
C GLY A 398 7.05 6.58 -25.79
N SER A 399 6.06 7.36 -25.32
CA SER A 399 6.09 8.82 -25.43
C SER A 399 7.38 9.41 -24.85
N SER A 400 7.86 10.49 -25.47
CA SER A 400 9.02 11.22 -24.95
C SER A 400 8.70 11.91 -23.62
N PHE A 401 9.73 12.29 -22.88
CA PHE A 401 9.54 13.05 -21.64
C PHE A 401 8.85 14.39 -21.91
N GLU A 402 9.24 15.05 -22.99
CA GLU A 402 8.70 16.33 -23.43
C GLU A 402 7.21 16.22 -23.79
N ASP A 403 6.81 15.13 -24.46
CA ASP A 403 5.40 14.88 -24.78
C ASP A 403 4.58 14.54 -23.53
N LEU A 404 5.11 13.68 -22.64
CA LEU A 404 4.44 13.27 -21.41
C LEU A 404 4.11 14.44 -20.51
N LEU A 405 5.02 15.40 -20.40
CA LEU A 405 4.87 16.57 -19.53
C LEU A 405 4.55 17.85 -20.32
N ASP A 406 4.07 17.74 -21.56
CA ASP A 406 3.60 18.89 -22.32
C ASP A 406 2.37 19.51 -21.63
N LYS A 407 2.30 20.84 -21.60
CA LYS A 407 1.20 21.57 -20.96
C LYS A 407 -0.17 21.33 -21.63
N ASN A 408 -0.16 20.80 -22.85
CA ASN A 408 -1.35 20.44 -23.62
C ASN A 408 -1.50 18.92 -23.75
N PHE A 409 -0.81 18.11 -22.93
CA PHE A 409 -0.92 16.64 -22.99
C PHE A 409 -2.38 16.20 -22.94
N TYR A 410 -3.18 16.76 -22.02
CA TYR A 410 -4.60 16.47 -21.89
C TYR A 410 -5.38 16.86 -23.16
N GLU A 411 -5.19 18.08 -23.66
CA GLU A 411 -5.86 18.58 -24.87
C GLU A 411 -5.50 17.74 -26.12
N ASN A 412 -4.25 17.26 -26.22
CA ASN A 412 -3.77 16.42 -27.31
C ASN A 412 -4.33 14.98 -27.25
N HIS A 413 -4.82 14.55 -26.09
CA HIS A 413 -5.33 13.19 -25.86
C HIS A 413 -6.82 13.17 -25.47
N LEU A 414 -7.60 14.22 -25.76
CA LEU A 414 -9.04 14.30 -25.44
C LEU A 414 -9.86 13.03 -25.77
N PRO A 415 -9.62 12.30 -26.88
CA PRO A 415 -10.30 11.04 -27.15
C PRO A 415 -10.12 9.98 -26.06
N TRP A 416 -8.94 9.90 -25.44
CA TRP A 416 -8.67 8.96 -24.32
C TRP A 416 -9.51 9.30 -23.09
N PHE A 417 -9.89 10.56 -22.94
CA PHE A 417 -10.74 11.05 -21.87
C PHE A 417 -12.23 11.00 -22.22
N ASN A 418 -12.61 10.33 -23.32
CA ASN A 418 -13.99 10.30 -23.81
C ASN A 418 -14.59 11.70 -24.02
N ASN A 419 -13.73 12.69 -24.29
CA ASN A 419 -14.07 14.12 -24.34
C ASN A 419 -14.73 14.67 -23.05
N LYS A 420 -14.64 13.96 -21.91
CA LYS A 420 -15.14 14.43 -20.62
C LYS A 420 -14.08 15.32 -19.96
N PRO A 421 -14.44 16.56 -19.54
CA PRO A 421 -13.49 17.47 -18.89
C PRO A 421 -12.91 16.87 -17.60
N LEU A 422 -11.67 17.23 -17.29
CA LEU A 422 -11.07 16.99 -15.98
C LEU A 422 -11.47 18.10 -15.00
N HIS A 423 -11.48 17.77 -13.70
CA HIS A 423 -11.62 18.77 -12.65
C HIS A 423 -10.57 19.90 -12.79
N LYS A 424 -10.99 21.14 -12.48
CA LYS A 424 -10.19 22.37 -12.68
C LYS A 424 -8.82 22.33 -12.00
N GLU A 425 -8.69 21.64 -10.87
CA GLU A 425 -7.42 21.52 -10.15
C GLU A 425 -6.47 20.53 -10.83
N ILE A 426 -7.00 19.45 -11.40
CA ILE A 426 -6.22 18.50 -12.19
C ILE A 426 -5.77 19.15 -13.51
N ILE A 427 -6.59 20.02 -14.12
CA ILE A 427 -6.16 20.82 -15.27
C ILE A 427 -4.98 21.74 -14.91
N LYS A 428 -4.93 22.32 -13.71
CA LYS A 428 -3.77 23.13 -13.28
C LYS A 428 -2.51 22.28 -13.20
N VAL A 429 -2.62 21.08 -12.64
CA VAL A 429 -1.51 20.11 -12.59
C VAL A 429 -1.09 19.71 -14.00
N ALA A 430 -2.03 19.35 -14.88
CA ALA A 430 -1.76 18.99 -16.27
C ALA A 430 -1.05 20.10 -17.06
N ARG A 431 -1.34 21.36 -16.74
CA ARG A 431 -0.66 22.53 -17.34
C ARG A 431 0.72 22.83 -16.75
N GLY A 432 1.18 22.01 -15.81
CA GLY A 432 2.55 22.07 -15.28
C GLY A 432 2.69 22.87 -13.98
N SER A 433 1.67 22.92 -13.12
CA SER A 433 1.81 23.59 -11.81
C SER A 433 2.95 23.01 -10.96
N TYR A 434 3.33 21.75 -11.19
CA TYR A 434 4.46 21.06 -10.56
C TYR A 434 5.85 21.52 -11.05
N LYS A 435 5.97 22.30 -12.14
CA LYS A 435 7.27 22.70 -12.71
C LYS A 435 7.93 23.84 -11.92
N LYS A 436 8.33 23.55 -10.68
CA LYS A 436 8.88 24.50 -9.72
C LYS A 436 10.30 24.10 -9.30
N TYR A 437 11.30 24.92 -9.64
CA TYR A 437 12.71 24.57 -9.40
C TYR A 437 13.07 24.42 -7.92
N GLY A 438 12.45 25.18 -7.03
CA GLY A 438 12.71 25.15 -5.59
C GLY A 438 11.97 24.04 -4.83
N GLY A 439 11.19 23.20 -5.51
CA GLY A 439 10.46 22.08 -4.90
C GLY A 439 9.62 22.52 -3.71
N HIS A 440 9.93 22.00 -2.52
CA HIS A 440 9.24 22.38 -1.29
C HIS A 440 9.29 23.90 -1.01
N LYS A 441 10.39 24.60 -1.32
CA LYS A 441 10.51 26.05 -1.11
C LYS A 441 9.53 26.86 -1.98
N ASP A 442 9.14 26.32 -3.13
CA ASP A 442 8.19 26.93 -4.06
C ASP A 442 6.75 26.41 -3.88
N GLY A 443 6.49 25.66 -2.81
CA GLY A 443 5.15 25.21 -2.43
C GLY A 443 4.75 23.81 -2.90
N ILE A 444 5.68 22.98 -3.39
CA ILE A 444 5.39 21.55 -3.62
C ILE A 444 5.25 20.84 -2.27
N ARG A 445 4.21 20.01 -2.11
CA ARG A 445 3.91 19.31 -0.85
C ARG A 445 3.49 17.87 -1.15
N GLY A 446 4.17 16.88 -0.58
CA GLY A 446 3.73 15.47 -0.62
C GLY A 446 2.81 15.19 0.57
N LYS A 447 1.51 15.44 0.43
CA LYS A 447 0.53 15.27 1.51
C LYS A 447 -0.61 14.34 1.07
N GLY A 448 -1.44 13.91 2.02
CA GLY A 448 -2.63 13.08 1.79
C GLY A 448 -3.69 13.64 0.84
N TYR A 449 -3.63 14.94 0.46
CA TYR A 449 -4.56 15.51 -0.51
C TYR A 449 -4.13 15.18 -1.94
N ILE A 450 -5.02 14.53 -2.71
CA ILE A 450 -4.69 13.92 -3.99
C ILE A 450 -4.05 14.86 -5.04
N VAL A 451 -4.44 16.14 -5.06
CA VAL A 451 -3.87 17.12 -6.00
C VAL A 451 -2.41 17.43 -5.62
N GLN A 452 -2.12 17.52 -4.33
CA GLN A 452 -0.78 17.82 -3.82
C GLN A 452 0.16 16.64 -4.02
N SER A 453 -0.28 15.41 -3.73
CA SER A 453 0.54 14.20 -3.97
C SER A 453 0.82 14.01 -5.46
N LEU A 454 -0.18 14.22 -6.33
CA LEU A 454 0.02 14.18 -7.79
C LEU A 454 1.01 15.28 -8.25
N GLU A 455 0.87 16.51 -7.76
CA GLU A 455 1.78 17.60 -8.07
C GLU A 455 3.21 17.29 -7.62
N ALA A 456 3.38 16.72 -6.43
CA ALA A 456 4.66 16.33 -5.86
C ALA A 456 5.35 15.20 -6.65
N ALA A 457 4.62 14.14 -6.98
CA ALA A 457 5.14 13.03 -7.78
C ALA A 457 5.58 13.49 -9.18
N LEU A 458 4.78 14.35 -9.84
CA LEU A 458 5.15 14.90 -11.15
C LEU A 458 6.30 15.90 -11.06
N TRP A 459 6.43 16.64 -9.96
CA TRP A 459 7.59 17.49 -9.71
C TRP A 459 8.86 16.65 -9.61
N ALA A 460 8.85 15.58 -8.82
CA ALA A 460 10.01 14.71 -8.64
C ALA A 460 10.46 14.07 -9.96
N PHE A 461 9.49 13.64 -10.78
CA PHE A 461 9.74 13.14 -12.13
C PHE A 461 10.26 14.21 -13.08
N TRP A 462 9.69 15.42 -13.03
CA TRP A 462 10.15 16.53 -13.86
C TRP A 462 11.57 17.00 -13.51
N ALA A 463 11.89 17.06 -12.21
CA ALA A 463 13.18 17.52 -11.70
C ALA A 463 14.31 16.52 -12.00
N ASN A 464 14.03 15.22 -12.06
CA ASN A 464 15.04 14.16 -12.23
C ASN A 464 14.70 13.19 -13.37
N LYS A 465 14.42 13.74 -14.56
CA LYS A 465 14.00 12.95 -15.73
C LYS A 465 14.96 11.85 -16.18
N ASP A 466 16.24 11.94 -15.80
CA ASP A 466 17.30 11.03 -16.27
C ASP A 466 17.65 9.95 -15.23
N SER A 467 17.04 9.97 -14.03
CA SER A 467 17.36 9.04 -12.96
C SER A 467 16.17 8.72 -12.06
N PHE A 468 15.71 7.47 -12.12
CA PHE A 468 14.69 6.95 -11.22
C PHE A 468 15.07 7.15 -9.75
N GLY A 469 16.29 6.74 -9.37
CA GLY A 469 16.74 6.79 -7.98
C GLY A 469 16.74 8.21 -7.41
N LYS A 470 17.24 9.20 -8.16
CA LYS A 470 17.24 10.60 -7.71
C LYS A 470 15.83 11.16 -7.56
N GLY A 471 14.94 10.89 -8.52
CA GLY A 471 13.56 11.35 -8.42
C GLY A 471 12.82 10.68 -7.26
N ALA A 472 13.06 9.40 -6.99
CA ALA A 472 12.48 8.71 -5.83
C ALA A 472 12.93 9.36 -4.50
N LEU A 473 14.24 9.66 -4.36
CA LEU A 473 14.76 10.35 -3.19
C LEU A 473 14.19 11.77 -3.07
N ASP A 474 14.03 12.49 -4.17
CA ASP A 474 13.41 13.82 -4.16
C ASP A 474 11.94 13.75 -3.72
N ALA A 475 11.19 12.74 -4.17
CA ALA A 475 9.80 12.52 -3.76
C ALA A 475 9.70 12.26 -2.25
N VAL A 476 10.54 11.37 -1.71
CA VAL A 476 10.57 11.05 -0.26
C VAL A 476 11.01 12.25 0.57
N ASN A 477 12.04 12.97 0.14
CA ASN A 477 12.59 14.10 0.90
C ASN A 477 11.69 15.36 0.89
N LEU A 478 10.54 15.33 0.20
CA LEU A 478 9.48 16.34 0.42
C LEU A 478 8.83 16.23 1.81
N GLY A 479 8.94 15.08 2.47
CA GLY A 479 8.36 14.83 3.79
C GLY A 479 6.85 14.72 3.79
N ASP A 480 6.30 14.69 4.99
CA ASP A 480 4.89 14.49 5.31
C ASP A 480 4.42 13.08 4.89
N ASP A 481 3.88 12.92 3.69
CA ASP A 481 3.28 11.67 3.17
C ASP A 481 4.24 11.04 2.13
N THR A 482 5.32 10.46 2.66
CA THR A 482 6.55 10.18 1.91
C THR A 482 6.50 8.91 1.09
N ASP A 483 5.96 7.83 1.66
CA ASP A 483 5.70 6.57 0.99
C ASP A 483 4.72 6.75 -0.17
N THR A 484 3.57 7.40 0.06
CA THR A 484 2.59 7.58 -1.00
C THR A 484 3.11 8.46 -2.11
N THR A 485 3.78 9.57 -1.79
CA THR A 485 4.33 10.46 -2.82
C THR A 485 5.37 9.73 -3.68
N ALA A 486 6.22 8.91 -3.07
CA ALA A 486 7.24 8.14 -3.76
C ALA A 486 6.67 6.94 -4.52
N ALA A 487 5.65 6.27 -4.00
CA ALA A 487 4.92 5.19 -4.67
C ALA A 487 4.20 5.70 -5.92
N ILE A 488 3.51 6.85 -5.82
CA ILE A 488 2.92 7.53 -6.98
C ILE A 488 4.03 7.82 -7.98
N TYR A 489 5.10 8.53 -7.62
CA TYR A 489 6.25 8.79 -8.51
C TYR A 489 6.76 7.51 -9.19
N GLY A 490 6.93 6.44 -8.41
CA GLY A 490 7.49 5.17 -8.84
C GLY A 490 6.71 4.52 -9.98
N GLN A 491 5.39 4.68 -10.00
CA GLN A 491 4.51 4.15 -11.06
C GLN A 491 4.85 4.72 -12.44
N LEU A 492 4.87 6.06 -12.57
CA LEU A 492 5.12 6.73 -13.86
C LEU A 492 6.60 6.69 -14.23
N ALA A 493 7.49 7.04 -13.28
CA ALA A 493 8.92 7.03 -13.52
C ALA A 493 9.40 5.62 -13.88
N GLY A 494 8.89 4.60 -13.19
CA GLY A 494 9.16 3.21 -13.49
C GLY A 494 8.67 2.77 -14.87
N ALA A 495 7.47 3.19 -15.29
CA ALA A 495 6.96 2.95 -16.64
C ALA A 495 7.81 3.64 -17.73
N TYR A 496 8.31 4.83 -17.43
CA TYR A 496 9.13 5.63 -18.35
C TYR A 496 10.55 5.09 -18.52
N HIS A 497 11.26 4.86 -17.41
CA HIS A 497 12.63 4.36 -17.39
C HIS A 497 12.71 2.86 -17.71
N GLY A 498 11.71 2.10 -17.27
CA GLY A 498 11.67 0.65 -17.34
C GLY A 498 12.56 -0.04 -16.32
N PHE A 499 12.24 -1.31 -16.06
CA PHE A 499 12.82 -2.16 -15.01
C PHE A 499 14.35 -2.21 -15.01
N ARG A 500 14.97 -2.33 -16.19
CA ARG A 500 16.45 -2.40 -16.32
C ARG A 500 17.19 -1.15 -15.84
N ASN A 501 16.48 -0.04 -15.67
CA ASN A 501 17.05 1.24 -15.22
C ASN A 501 16.64 1.58 -13.78
N LEU A 502 15.99 0.65 -13.07
CA LEU A 502 15.76 0.79 -11.64
C LEU A 502 17.05 0.51 -10.86
N PRO A 503 17.25 1.11 -9.67
CA PRO A 503 18.45 0.87 -8.87
C PRO A 503 18.60 -0.58 -8.40
N ASP A 504 19.59 -1.32 -8.93
CA ASP A 504 19.87 -2.72 -8.55
C ASP A 504 20.13 -2.87 -7.03
N LYS A 505 20.80 -1.88 -6.43
CA LYS A 505 21.06 -1.81 -4.98
C LYS A 505 19.78 -1.86 -4.17
N TRP A 506 18.68 -1.30 -4.67
CA TRP A 506 17.39 -1.32 -4.00
C TRP A 506 16.63 -2.60 -4.33
N MET A 507 16.64 -2.98 -5.61
CA MET A 507 15.96 -4.18 -6.11
C MET A 507 16.34 -5.46 -5.35
N GLN A 508 17.61 -5.60 -4.93
CA GLN A 508 18.05 -6.80 -4.21
C GLN A 508 17.30 -7.01 -2.87
N HIS A 509 16.83 -5.94 -2.24
CA HIS A 509 16.15 -5.97 -0.93
C HIS A 509 14.62 -5.98 -1.03
N MET A 510 14.04 -5.74 -2.21
CA MET A 510 12.59 -5.61 -2.35
C MET A 510 11.87 -6.91 -1.97
N TYR A 511 10.95 -6.80 -1.00
CA TYR A 511 10.08 -7.89 -0.61
C TYR A 511 9.16 -8.30 -1.76
N GLY A 512 8.99 -9.60 -1.98
CA GLY A 512 8.08 -10.13 -3.01
C GLY A 512 8.44 -9.79 -4.46
N LYS A 513 9.68 -9.36 -4.75
CA LYS A 513 10.08 -8.92 -6.10
C LYS A 513 9.86 -9.98 -7.19
N GLU A 514 10.05 -11.26 -6.90
CA GLU A 514 9.78 -12.37 -7.83
C GLU A 514 8.28 -12.51 -8.10
N PHE A 515 7.46 -12.37 -7.07
CA PHE A 515 6.00 -12.38 -7.20
C PHE A 515 5.51 -11.20 -8.06
N ILE A 516 5.97 -9.99 -7.76
CA ILE A 516 5.68 -8.78 -8.55
C ILE A 516 6.13 -8.98 -10.01
N HIS A 517 7.27 -9.64 -10.23
CA HIS A 517 7.76 -9.97 -11.55
C HIS A 517 6.80 -10.91 -12.29
N CYS A 518 6.40 -12.01 -11.66
CA CYS A 518 5.45 -12.97 -12.23
C CYS A 518 4.12 -12.29 -12.57
N LEU A 519 3.58 -11.52 -11.63
CA LEU A 519 2.32 -10.79 -11.80
C LEU A 519 2.39 -9.78 -12.96
N SER A 520 3.53 -9.09 -13.10
CA SER A 520 3.79 -8.18 -14.23
C SER A 520 3.73 -8.90 -15.58
N GLN A 521 4.28 -10.11 -15.68
CA GLN A 521 4.20 -10.91 -16.91
C GLN A 521 2.76 -11.30 -17.24
N TRP A 522 1.97 -11.65 -16.22
CA TRP A 522 0.54 -11.94 -16.39
C TRP A 522 -0.27 -10.72 -16.82
N ILE A 523 -0.01 -9.54 -16.24
CA ILE A 523 -0.64 -8.29 -16.68
C ILE A 523 -0.39 -8.07 -18.17
N VAL A 524 0.86 -8.21 -18.63
CA VAL A 524 1.17 -8.05 -20.06
C VAL A 524 0.45 -9.10 -20.89
N TYR A 525 0.51 -10.37 -20.48
CA TYR A 525 -0.07 -11.48 -21.23
C TYR A 525 -1.60 -11.35 -21.36
N GLU A 526 -2.32 -11.13 -20.27
CA GLU A 526 -3.78 -10.98 -20.31
C GLU A 526 -4.19 -9.65 -20.96
N GLY A 527 -3.47 -8.55 -20.69
CA GLY A 527 -3.72 -7.25 -21.33
C GLY A 527 -3.54 -7.27 -22.85
N GLN A 528 -2.60 -8.07 -23.37
CA GLN A 528 -2.45 -8.31 -24.81
C GLN A 528 -3.64 -9.06 -25.42
N ASN A 529 -4.24 -9.97 -24.66
CA ASN A 529 -5.35 -10.83 -25.08
C ASN A 529 -6.73 -10.20 -24.82
N TRP A 530 -6.78 -9.12 -24.04
CA TRP A 530 -7.99 -8.38 -23.77
C TRP A 530 -8.45 -7.57 -24.98
N SER A 531 -9.76 -7.41 -25.10
CA SER A 531 -10.41 -6.55 -26.11
C SER A 531 -11.78 -6.11 -25.57
N PRO A 532 -12.30 -4.94 -25.97
CA PRO A 532 -13.60 -4.44 -25.52
C PRO A 532 -14.75 -5.45 -25.66
N ASP A 533 -14.78 -6.22 -26.76
CA ASP A 533 -15.84 -7.23 -27.01
C ASP A 533 -15.85 -8.40 -26.01
N LYS A 534 -14.75 -8.60 -25.26
CA LYS A 534 -14.63 -9.62 -24.21
C LYS A 534 -14.96 -9.09 -22.83
N SER A 535 -15.15 -7.77 -22.68
CA SER A 535 -15.43 -7.13 -21.40
C SER A 535 -16.72 -7.66 -20.81
N GLN A 536 -16.64 -8.20 -19.60
CA GLN A 536 -17.77 -8.52 -18.74
C GLN A 536 -18.28 -7.24 -18.05
N THR A 537 -17.43 -6.22 -17.99
CA THR A 537 -17.71 -4.93 -17.39
C THR A 537 -18.49 -4.05 -18.36
N LEU A 538 -19.82 -4.09 -18.21
CA LEU A 538 -20.76 -3.22 -18.92
C LEU A 538 -20.89 -1.83 -18.26
N ILE A 539 -19.96 -1.45 -17.37
CA ILE A 539 -19.97 -0.15 -16.66
C ILE A 539 -19.81 1.01 -17.66
N ILE A 540 -19.24 0.74 -18.84
CA ILE A 540 -19.05 1.78 -19.84
C ILE A 540 -19.40 1.25 -21.24
N ASN A 541 -20.54 1.71 -21.77
CA ASN A 541 -20.76 1.73 -23.21
C ASN A 541 -19.91 2.86 -23.81
N LEU A 542 -18.59 2.66 -23.88
CA LEU A 542 -17.73 3.54 -24.70
C LEU A 542 -18.03 3.22 -26.18
N PRO A 543 -18.23 4.23 -27.04
CA PRO A 543 -18.43 3.99 -28.46
C PRO A 543 -17.19 3.30 -29.03
N SER A 544 -17.39 2.17 -29.72
CA SER A 544 -16.33 1.43 -30.38
C SER A 544 -15.65 2.31 -31.43
N THR A 545 -14.41 2.73 -31.16
CA THR A 545 -13.60 3.36 -32.20
C THR A 545 -13.12 2.25 -33.14
N GLN A 546 -13.48 2.37 -34.41
CA GLN A 546 -13.00 1.46 -35.46
C GLN A 546 -11.48 1.47 -35.48
N SER A 547 -10.89 0.28 -35.41
CA SER A 547 -9.46 0.03 -35.50
C SER A 547 -8.83 0.73 -36.70
N GLN A 548 -8.02 1.76 -36.47
CA GLN A 548 -6.98 2.12 -37.44
C GLN A 548 -5.73 1.33 -37.10
N SER A 549 -5.65 0.13 -37.66
CA SER A 549 -4.37 -0.53 -37.89
C SER A 549 -3.58 0.33 -38.88
N ASN A 550 -2.52 0.99 -38.44
CA ASN A 550 -1.43 1.38 -39.33
C ASN A 550 -0.10 1.00 -38.68
N PRO A 551 0.76 0.25 -39.39
CA PRO A 551 2.04 -0.18 -38.87
C PRO A 551 3.04 0.98 -38.80
N ILE A 552 3.96 0.84 -37.85
CA ILE A 552 5.14 1.67 -37.62
C ILE A 552 5.91 1.88 -38.96
N PRO A 553 6.23 3.12 -39.38
CA PRO A 553 7.15 3.33 -40.49
C PRO A 553 8.59 3.20 -40.01
N THR A 554 9.30 2.22 -40.56
CA THR A 554 10.76 2.15 -40.55
C THR A 554 11.38 3.25 -41.42
N SER A 555 12.58 3.65 -41.06
CA SER A 555 13.37 4.78 -41.56
C SER A 555 13.62 4.89 -43.08
N SER A 556 13.82 6.15 -43.50
CA SER A 556 14.65 6.67 -44.61
C SER A 556 14.15 6.53 -46.06
N SER A 557 13.90 7.67 -46.71
CA SER A 557 14.68 8.16 -47.85
C SER A 557 14.08 9.45 -48.46
N THR A 558 14.99 10.26 -48.99
CA THR A 558 14.87 11.54 -49.68
C THR A 558 13.88 11.57 -50.85
N ASN A 559 13.14 12.67 -51.04
CA ASN A 559 13.17 13.41 -52.31
C ASN A 559 12.55 14.81 -52.25
N LYS A 560 13.20 15.72 -52.97
CA LYS A 560 12.83 17.12 -53.27
C LYS A 560 11.81 17.18 -54.43
N GLN A 561 11.29 18.40 -54.64
CA GLN A 561 10.57 18.97 -55.81
C GLN A 561 9.03 18.94 -55.68
N ASN A 562 8.24 19.96 -56.05
CA ASN A 562 8.44 21.31 -56.63
C ASN A 562 7.10 22.10 -56.45
N TYR A 563 7.17 23.44 -56.36
CA TYR A 563 6.03 24.37 -56.52
C TYR A 563 5.56 24.46 -58.00
N PRO A 564 4.35 24.98 -58.33
CA PRO A 564 4.08 26.45 -58.47
C PRO A 564 2.71 26.87 -57.88
N GLU A 565 2.56 28.01 -57.19
CA GLU A 565 2.44 29.42 -57.63
C GLU A 565 1.08 29.86 -58.22
N HIS A 566 0.69 31.10 -57.83
CA HIS A 566 -0.45 31.96 -58.25
C HIS A 566 -1.80 31.83 -57.48
N ALA A 567 -2.48 32.89 -57.04
CA ALA A 567 -2.21 34.33 -57.07
C ALA A 567 -3.20 35.12 -56.15
N SER A 568 -2.65 36.19 -55.56
CA SER A 568 -3.18 37.57 -55.46
C SER A 568 -4.48 37.95 -54.72
N ALA A 569 -4.31 39.03 -53.94
CA ALA A 569 -5.21 40.17 -53.68
C ALA A 569 -6.36 39.94 -52.68
N SER A 570 -6.73 40.87 -51.78
CA SER A 570 -6.37 42.28 -51.57
C SER A 570 -6.87 42.75 -50.19
N SER A 571 -6.15 43.73 -49.65
CA SER A 571 -6.50 44.73 -48.63
C SER A 571 -7.98 44.96 -48.28
N SER A 572 -8.26 45.19 -46.99
CA SER A 572 -8.71 46.51 -46.50
C SER A 572 -8.83 46.55 -44.97
N GLN A 573 -8.24 47.61 -44.42
CA GLN A 573 -8.48 48.12 -43.07
C GLN A 573 -9.94 48.61 -42.94
N VAL A 574 -10.47 48.66 -41.71
CA VAL A 574 -11.13 49.83 -41.09
C VAL A 574 -11.76 49.42 -39.74
N ARG A 575 -11.31 50.08 -38.67
CA ARG A 575 -12.02 50.33 -37.38
C ARG A 575 -12.44 51.83 -37.40
N PRO A 576 -13.15 52.38 -36.41
CA PRO A 576 -14.35 51.97 -35.64
C PRO A 576 -15.40 53.13 -35.59
N LYS A 577 -16.41 53.04 -34.70
CA LYS A 577 -17.33 54.09 -34.11
C LYS A 577 -18.82 53.72 -34.29
N SER A 578 -19.80 54.01 -33.41
CA SER A 578 -19.89 54.80 -32.16
C SER A 578 -21.32 54.74 -31.57
N GLY A 579 -21.44 54.98 -30.25
CA GLY A 579 -22.47 55.85 -29.62
C GLY A 579 -23.55 55.15 -28.76
N ALA A 580 -24.15 55.72 -27.71
CA ALA A 580 -23.93 56.92 -26.88
C ALA A 580 -25.03 56.96 -25.76
N SER A 581 -24.90 57.92 -24.81
CA SER A 581 -25.82 58.42 -23.75
C SER A 581 -25.83 57.67 -22.39
N TYR A 582 -25.44 58.23 -21.22
CA TYR A 582 -25.88 59.42 -20.43
C TYR A 582 -27.37 59.38 -20.05
N ALA A 583 -27.89 59.65 -18.83
CA ALA A 583 -27.38 59.93 -17.48
C ALA A 583 -28.57 59.96 -16.48
N ASN A 584 -28.30 59.66 -15.19
CA ASN A 584 -28.70 60.39 -13.97
C ASN A 584 -30.14 60.48 -13.36
N ILE A 585 -30.12 60.26 -12.03
CA ILE A 585 -30.86 60.89 -10.89
C ILE A 585 -32.24 60.35 -10.47
N GLY A 586 -32.38 60.05 -9.16
CA GLY A 586 -33.67 60.10 -8.47
C GLY A 586 -33.78 59.30 -7.16
N SER A 587 -33.36 59.91 -6.05
CA SER A 587 -33.47 59.47 -4.65
C SER A 587 -34.89 59.58 -4.05
N THR A 588 -35.17 58.79 -2.98
CA THR A 588 -35.90 59.09 -1.70
C THR A 588 -36.23 57.74 -1.04
N ALA A 589 -36.35 57.48 0.27
CA ALA A 589 -36.08 58.13 1.57
C ALA A 589 -36.39 57.02 2.64
N SER A 590 -35.50 56.72 3.61
CA SER A 590 -35.58 57.06 5.06
C SER A 590 -36.84 56.49 5.78
N SER A 591 -36.81 55.81 6.94
CA SER A 591 -36.21 56.14 8.26
C SER A 591 -36.74 55.05 9.26
N LYS A 592 -36.18 54.67 10.41
CA LYS A 592 -35.56 55.36 11.59
C LYS A 592 -34.92 54.23 12.46
N ASP A 593 -33.67 54.33 12.89
CA ASP A 593 -33.14 54.99 14.12
C ASP A 593 -33.60 54.38 15.47
N ILE A 594 -32.63 53.95 16.30
CA ILE A 594 -32.21 54.66 17.53
C ILE A 594 -30.84 54.15 18.02
N GLN A 595 -30.03 55.13 18.43
CA GLN A 595 -28.63 55.12 18.87
C GLN A 595 -28.39 54.64 20.31
N ARG A 596 -27.08 54.43 20.59
CA ARG A 596 -26.25 54.94 21.73
C ARG A 596 -25.55 53.80 22.50
N GLN A 597 -24.31 53.91 22.97
CA GLN A 597 -23.16 54.81 22.76
C GLN A 597 -22.05 54.30 23.71
N MET A 598 -20.78 54.33 23.26
CA MET A 598 -19.50 54.52 23.99
C MET A 598 -19.14 53.55 25.15
N SER A 599 -17.89 53.18 25.47
CA SER A 599 -16.58 53.84 25.30
C SER A 599 -15.43 52.81 25.48
N THR A 600 -14.43 52.88 24.59
CA THR A 600 -12.95 52.75 24.71
C THR A 600 -12.24 52.58 26.09
N PRO A 601 -10.89 52.38 26.18
CA PRO A 601 -9.91 51.66 25.33
C PRO A 601 -8.73 50.96 26.12
N SER A 602 -7.74 50.42 25.37
CA SER A 602 -6.27 50.33 25.67
C SER A 602 -5.80 49.35 26.77
N GLY A 603 -4.63 48.71 26.74
CA GLY A 603 -3.44 48.75 25.88
C GLY A 603 -2.22 48.18 26.66
N SER A 604 -1.22 47.69 25.91
CA SER A 604 0.23 47.58 26.24
C SER A 604 0.78 46.64 27.34
N THR A 605 1.48 45.59 26.88
CA THR A 605 2.91 45.24 27.05
C THR A 605 3.73 45.50 28.34
N GLN A 606 4.52 44.45 28.66
CA GLN A 606 5.93 44.39 29.15
C GLN A 606 6.27 44.27 30.66
N LEU A 607 7.08 43.22 30.94
CA LEU A 607 8.26 43.09 31.82
C LEU A 607 8.18 43.64 33.26
N ASP A 608 8.41 42.79 34.28
CA ASP A 608 9.74 42.55 34.86
C ASP A 608 9.77 41.62 36.10
N ASN A 609 10.96 41.08 36.29
CA ASN A 609 11.61 40.26 37.33
C ASN A 609 11.18 40.24 38.82
N ALA A 610 11.43 39.04 39.40
CA ALA A 610 12.01 38.69 40.72
C ALA A 610 11.27 39.10 42.02
N SER A 611 11.08 38.24 43.03
CA SER A 611 12.15 37.67 43.87
C SER A 611 11.57 36.88 45.08
N SER A 612 12.49 36.20 45.80
CA SER A 612 12.40 35.45 47.09
C SER A 612 12.14 33.93 46.96
N SER A 613 13.09 32.98 47.12
CA SER A 613 14.29 32.74 47.96
C SER A 613 14.02 32.25 49.39
N PHE A 614 14.34 30.98 49.68
CA PHE A 614 14.96 30.50 50.93
C PHE A 614 15.69 29.15 50.70
N ASN A 615 17.03 29.21 50.58
CA ASN A 615 18.07 28.60 51.46
C ASN A 615 17.96 27.12 51.92
N THR A 616 19.02 26.28 52.06
CA THR A 616 20.49 26.34 51.81
C THR A 616 21.13 24.96 52.08
N GLN A 617 22.39 24.82 51.63
CA GLN A 617 23.52 23.99 52.14
C GLN A 617 23.62 22.53 51.66
N GLN A 618 24.56 22.20 50.76
CA GLN A 618 26.04 22.12 50.84
C GLN A 618 26.55 20.76 51.33
N THR A 619 27.30 20.06 50.47
CA THR A 619 28.70 19.67 50.75
C THR A 619 29.42 19.30 49.46
N GLN A 620 30.61 19.87 49.31
CA GLN A 620 31.59 19.59 48.27
C GLN A 620 32.36 18.32 48.61
N ASN A 621 32.85 17.59 47.59
CA ASN A 621 34.24 17.13 47.61
C ASN A 621 34.78 16.93 46.19
N ARG A 622 35.94 17.54 45.95
CA ARG A 622 36.82 17.30 44.80
C ARG A 622 37.63 16.02 45.04
N ASN A 623 37.95 15.28 43.97
CA ASN A 623 39.31 14.73 43.83
C ASN A 623 39.69 14.50 42.36
N THR A 624 40.86 15.02 42.02
CA THR A 624 41.64 14.87 40.80
C THR A 624 42.51 13.62 40.85
N SER A 625 42.69 12.88 39.74
CA SER A 625 43.99 12.26 39.38
C SER A 625 44.07 11.92 37.89
N GLN A 626 45.28 11.99 37.35
CA GLN A 626 45.68 11.95 35.95
C GLN A 626 46.09 10.55 35.43
N HIS A 627 46.26 10.49 34.11
CA HIS A 627 47.25 9.72 33.30
C HIS A 627 47.02 8.25 32.92
N SER A 628 46.89 8.01 31.59
CA SER A 628 47.87 7.34 30.68
C SER A 628 47.14 6.73 29.46
N THR A 629 47.18 7.32 28.26
CA THR A 629 48.08 7.06 27.11
C THR A 629 48.43 5.60 26.82
N THR A 630 47.98 5.05 25.68
CA THR A 630 48.83 4.31 24.71
C THR A 630 48.07 4.03 23.39
N SER A 631 48.73 4.32 22.27
CA SER A 631 48.32 4.05 20.87
C SER A 631 48.58 2.60 20.43
N PRO A 632 48.10 2.20 19.24
CA PRO A 632 49.01 1.62 18.23
C PRO A 632 48.77 2.21 16.83
N LYS A 633 49.75 2.85 16.17
CA LYS A 633 50.80 2.30 15.28
C LYS A 633 50.28 1.60 14.01
N ASP A 634 50.32 2.37 12.92
CA ASP A 634 50.43 1.92 11.53
C ASP A 634 51.69 1.08 11.28
N TYR A 635 51.57 0.05 10.42
CA TYR A 635 52.64 -0.42 9.54
C TYR A 635 52.03 -0.96 8.24
N ASN A 636 52.35 -0.29 7.13
CA ASN A 636 52.30 -0.82 5.76
C ASN A 636 53.39 -1.87 5.56
N THR A 637 53.11 -2.97 4.84
CA THR A 637 53.63 -3.25 3.47
C THR A 637 53.46 -4.73 3.04
N ALA A 638 52.76 -4.89 1.92
CA ALA A 638 53.16 -5.57 0.68
C ALA A 638 53.40 -7.10 0.57
N GLU A 639 52.82 -7.60 -0.54
CA GLU A 639 53.28 -8.67 -1.45
C GLU A 639 52.76 -10.12 -1.36
N ARG A 640 51.85 -10.40 -2.32
CA ARG A 640 51.93 -11.39 -3.44
C ARG A 640 51.73 -12.90 -3.24
N LYS A 641 50.86 -13.40 -4.16
CA LYS A 641 50.74 -14.75 -4.78
C LYS A 641 50.26 -15.84 -3.82
N GLY A 642 49.21 -16.63 -4.09
CA GLY A 642 48.58 -17.05 -5.34
C GLY A 642 48.78 -18.56 -5.48
N SER A 643 47.72 -19.37 -5.28
CA SER A 643 47.46 -20.65 -5.96
C SER A 643 46.32 -21.43 -5.28
N THR A 644 45.27 -21.64 -6.06
CA THR A 644 44.39 -22.82 -6.18
C THR A 644 44.90 -24.12 -5.55
N PHE A 645 44.00 -24.91 -4.93
CA PHE A 645 43.75 -26.32 -5.31
C PHE A 645 42.52 -26.90 -4.58
N VAL A 646 41.68 -27.56 -5.41
CA VAL A 646 40.58 -28.52 -5.18
C VAL A 646 39.30 -28.01 -4.50
#